data_AF-A0A7J9DYW3-F1
#
_entry.id   AF-A0A7J9DYW3-F1
#
_cell.length_a   1.000
_cell.length_b   1.000
_cell.length_c   1.000
_cell.angle_alpha   90.00
_cell.angle_beta   90.00
_cell.angle_gamma   90.00
#
_symmetry.space_group_name_H-M   'P 1'
#
loop_
_entity.id
_entity.type
_entity.pdbx_description
1 polymer ?
#
loop_
_entity_poly.entity_id
_entity_poly.type
_entity_poly.pdbx_seq_one_letter_code
_entity_poly.pdbx_strand_id
1 'polypeptide(L)'
;MAVAISLLLVASLLGSSCGCHFPAIYNLGDSNSDTGSVSATFGRVPWPCGESFFGKPAGRYSDGRLIIDFIANELKLPFLSAYLDAIDSNFRHGANFAASGSTIQPANDKLFDTGFNPLSLDIQLLQFQQLKERTNELYDQAKNPDITDRLPRPEEFSKSLYILDCGQNDMHYGIITSIEDQFKAFIPNIINQFAAAVEKLFQQGARVFWIHNTGPIGCLPTVIINFPPKPGNVDQAGCIKSYNELAQEFNKQLKDTVSQLKAKLPGARLIYVDIYSAKFSLISEANKYGFVDPFVNCCGDHHVECGKTAVVNGTEIFGASCSDPSKHISWDGIHYTEAANYWVVNRILDGSLSDPPLPITKACDARLSIPLLYTRSTSNFGFARKRLSSTRQVRSTCQYLLVVNLFDKRSERISMEGQRPSVGNGIIGRWKTAWASRNSVKTFTIAALFAVAFSLFILSGRQRNLGGSGTCDFPAVFNFGDSNSDTGGKSAAFHRIPLPNGNTFFQKPSGRYCNGELIIDFIAEKLGLPHLSAYLDSIGTNFRHGANFATGGSTIQRLDARMFKIGYSPISLDIQLSQFEQFKERINELYKEGVNSNIKSKLPRPEDFSQALYTFDIGQNDLDCAFKSMTEKQAIESVPGIINQFAQAVKRLHNQGARTFWIHNTGPIGCLPFEVLDYPQQHENVDQNGCLRSLNEIAHEFNRQLKDSVIQLRMQFPDAAPTYVDIYSAKYSLISHAKHHGFANPLGYCCGHHRDNLCWRKKTSNGTEISATPCSNPSASISWDGIHYSHAANLWVANKVLDGLVSDPLPLLKHATG
;
A
#
# COMPACT_ATOMS: atom_id res chain seq x y z
N MET A 1 5.34 -44.56 -44.16
CA MET A 1 5.76 -43.27 -43.56
C MET A 1 4.59 -42.42 -43.07
N ALA A 2 3.53 -42.18 -43.86
CA ALA A 2 2.40 -41.34 -43.45
C ALA A 2 1.67 -41.84 -42.17
N VAL A 3 1.46 -43.15 -42.02
CA VAL A 3 0.79 -43.73 -40.83
C VAL A 3 1.61 -43.59 -39.55
N ALA A 4 2.95 -43.67 -39.64
CA ALA A 4 3.86 -43.49 -38.51
C ALA A 4 3.91 -42.02 -38.06
N ILE A 5 3.84 -41.08 -39.00
CA ILE A 5 3.78 -39.64 -38.72
C ILE A 5 2.43 -39.25 -38.10
N SER A 6 1.32 -39.84 -38.58
CA SER A 6 -0.01 -39.65 -37.97
C SER A 6 -0.12 -40.24 -36.57
N LEU A 7 0.48 -41.40 -36.30
CA LEU A 7 0.51 -41.99 -34.95
C LEU A 7 1.40 -41.20 -33.98
N LEU A 8 2.51 -40.62 -34.46
CA LEU A 8 3.36 -39.70 -33.66
C LEU A 8 2.65 -38.37 -33.37
N LEU A 9 1.92 -37.80 -34.34
CA LEU A 9 1.10 -36.59 -34.15
C LEU A 9 -0.07 -36.83 -33.20
N VAL A 10 -0.75 -37.99 -33.31
CA VAL A 10 -1.83 -38.37 -32.40
C VAL A 10 -1.29 -38.71 -31.00
N ALA A 11 -0.09 -39.30 -30.87
CA ALA A 11 0.56 -39.50 -29.58
C ALA A 11 1.03 -38.17 -28.95
N SER A 12 1.47 -37.19 -29.74
CA SER A 12 1.76 -35.83 -29.24
C SER A 12 0.50 -35.03 -28.87
N LEU A 13 -0.63 -35.30 -29.52
CA LEU A 13 -1.93 -34.66 -29.21
C LEU A 13 -2.68 -35.36 -28.06
N LEU A 14 -2.39 -36.63 -27.78
CA LEU A 14 -2.93 -37.40 -26.64
C LEU A 14 -1.98 -37.39 -25.41
N GLY A 15 -0.78 -36.81 -25.55
CA GLY A 15 0.27 -36.79 -24.55
C GLY A 15 0.54 -35.44 -23.89
N SER A 16 -0.16 -34.36 -24.25
CA SER A 16 -0.16 -33.14 -23.43
C SER A 16 -1.08 -33.32 -22.24
N SER A 17 -0.61 -34.07 -21.24
CA SER A 17 -1.01 -33.83 -19.86
C SER A 17 -0.88 -32.32 -19.61
N CYS A 18 -2.00 -31.62 -19.42
CA CYS A 18 -1.99 -30.24 -18.94
C CYS A 18 -1.23 -30.27 -17.61
N GLY A 19 0.06 -29.89 -17.64
CA GLY A 19 0.92 -29.92 -16.46
C GLY A 19 0.31 -29.06 -15.37
N CYS A 20 0.50 -29.46 -14.10
CA CYS A 20 0.15 -28.56 -13.02
C CYS A 20 1.06 -27.32 -13.10
N HIS A 21 0.47 -26.19 -13.46
CA HIS A 21 1.13 -24.90 -13.55
C HIS A 21 0.23 -23.81 -12.95
N PHE A 22 0.79 -23.02 -12.04
CA PHE A 22 0.11 -21.87 -11.46
C PHE A 22 0.42 -20.62 -12.29
N PRO A 23 -0.60 -19.88 -12.74
CA PRO A 23 -0.38 -18.62 -13.45
C PRO A 23 0.07 -17.48 -12.52
N ALA A 24 -0.26 -17.57 -11.23
CA ALA A 24 -0.01 -16.54 -10.24
C ALA A 24 -0.01 -17.08 -8.80
N ILE A 25 0.62 -16.34 -7.89
CA ILE A 25 0.59 -16.57 -6.44
C ILE A 25 -0.03 -15.36 -5.74
N TYR A 26 -1.00 -15.61 -4.85
CA TYR A 26 -1.52 -14.61 -3.92
C TYR A 26 -1.10 -14.98 -2.51
N ASN A 27 -0.24 -14.16 -1.90
CA ASN A 27 0.31 -14.43 -0.58
C ASN A 27 -0.34 -13.51 0.47
N LEU A 28 -0.81 -14.08 1.57
CA LEU A 28 -1.27 -13.38 2.75
C LEU A 28 -0.45 -13.87 3.94
N GLY A 29 -0.04 -12.98 4.83
CA GLY A 29 0.88 -13.38 5.89
C GLY A 29 1.43 -12.24 6.73
N ASP A 30 2.50 -12.57 7.44
CA ASP A 30 3.22 -11.64 8.31
C ASP A 30 4.62 -11.28 7.76
N SER A 31 5.53 -10.89 8.66
CA SER A 31 6.89 -10.49 8.32
C SER A 31 7.72 -11.60 7.67
N ASN A 32 7.39 -12.87 7.89
CA ASN A 32 8.09 -14.00 7.27
C ASN A 32 7.89 -14.08 5.74
N SER A 33 6.88 -13.37 5.22
CA SER A 33 6.59 -13.32 3.79
C SER A 33 6.31 -11.90 3.27
N ASP A 34 6.52 -10.84 4.06
CA ASP A 34 6.37 -9.45 3.61
C ASP A 34 7.46 -9.07 2.59
N THR A 35 7.03 -8.58 1.42
CA THR A 35 7.92 -8.20 0.31
C THR A 35 7.98 -6.69 0.08
N GLY A 36 7.39 -5.90 0.97
CA GLY A 36 7.44 -4.44 0.92
C GLY A 36 6.17 -3.72 1.36
N SER A 37 5.12 -4.40 1.85
CA SER A 37 3.86 -3.76 2.26
C SER A 37 4.09 -2.76 3.39
N VAL A 38 4.89 -3.15 4.40
CA VAL A 38 5.30 -2.25 5.48
C VAL A 38 6.27 -1.17 5.00
N SER A 39 7.18 -1.51 4.08
CA SER A 39 8.07 -0.51 3.48
C SER A 39 7.32 0.60 2.76
N ALA A 40 6.29 0.23 2.00
CA ALA A 40 5.43 1.18 1.32
C ALA A 40 4.61 2.00 2.32
N THR A 41 4.03 1.38 3.35
CA THR A 41 3.04 2.01 4.23
C THR A 41 3.62 2.79 5.40
N PHE A 42 4.57 2.21 6.13
CA PHE A 42 5.08 2.74 7.41
C PHE A 42 6.52 3.23 7.35
N GLY A 43 7.15 3.12 6.17
CA GLY A 43 8.52 3.54 5.92
C GLY A 43 9.45 2.36 5.67
N ARG A 44 10.54 2.65 4.96
CA ARG A 44 11.48 1.66 4.43
C ARG A 44 12.05 0.74 5.50
N VAL A 45 12.07 -0.56 5.23
CA VAL A 45 12.96 -1.48 5.98
C VAL A 45 14.40 -1.04 5.72
N PRO A 46 15.19 -0.73 6.76
CA PRO A 46 16.51 -0.13 6.59
C PRO A 46 17.56 -1.15 6.10
N TRP A 47 18.68 -0.62 5.60
CA TRP A 47 19.93 -1.39 5.49
C TRP A 47 20.35 -1.89 6.88
N PRO A 48 20.90 -3.11 7.07
CA PRO A 48 21.44 -4.04 6.07
C PRO A 48 20.48 -5.10 5.49
N CYS A 49 19.17 -4.98 5.71
CA CYS A 49 18.23 -5.93 5.10
C CYS A 49 18.38 -5.92 3.56
N GLY A 50 18.43 -7.10 2.95
CA GLY A 50 18.65 -7.27 1.51
C GLY A 50 20.10 -7.31 1.03
N GLU A 51 21.10 -7.21 1.92
CA GLU A 51 22.53 -7.20 1.56
C GLU A 51 23.02 -8.44 0.79
N SER A 52 22.52 -9.64 1.10
CA SER A 52 23.02 -10.92 0.56
C SER A 52 22.59 -11.20 -0.89
N PHE A 53 21.43 -10.69 -1.31
CA PHE A 53 20.88 -10.98 -2.65
C PHE A 53 20.49 -9.75 -3.44
N PHE A 54 19.82 -8.79 -2.82
CA PHE A 54 19.36 -7.58 -3.51
C PHE A 54 20.47 -6.52 -3.59
N GLY A 55 21.44 -6.57 -2.67
CA GLY A 55 22.51 -5.58 -2.55
C GLY A 55 22.02 -4.20 -2.08
N LYS A 56 20.77 -4.12 -1.61
CA LYS A 56 20.09 -2.91 -1.13
C LYS A 56 18.82 -3.28 -0.35
N PRO A 57 18.23 -2.35 0.41
CA PRO A 57 16.96 -2.60 1.08
C PRO A 57 15.84 -2.86 0.08
N ALA A 58 15.24 -4.05 0.18
CA ALA A 58 14.21 -4.58 -0.73
C ALA A 58 12.89 -4.90 0.00
N GLY A 59 12.65 -4.29 1.15
CA GLY A 59 11.40 -4.41 1.90
C GLY A 59 11.13 -5.76 2.55
N ARG A 60 12.17 -6.57 2.76
CA ARG A 60 12.11 -7.89 3.39
C ARG A 60 12.87 -7.86 4.71
N TYR A 61 12.33 -8.46 5.76
CA TYR A 61 12.99 -8.59 7.06
C TYR A 61 13.97 -9.78 7.03
N SER A 62 15.00 -9.67 6.21
CA SER A 62 16.05 -10.69 6.02
C SER A 62 17.25 -10.02 5.35
N ASP A 63 18.43 -10.63 5.41
CA ASP A 63 19.58 -10.25 4.58
C ASP A 63 19.31 -10.48 3.09
N GLY A 64 18.24 -11.19 2.71
CA GLY A 64 17.84 -11.29 1.31
C GLY A 64 16.46 -11.90 1.08
N ARG A 65 16.41 -13.01 0.35
CA ARG A 65 15.15 -13.65 -0.10
C ARG A 65 14.40 -14.32 1.05
N LEU A 66 13.08 -14.19 1.02
CA LEU A 66 12.15 -14.89 1.91
C LEU A 66 11.70 -16.22 1.30
N ILE A 67 11.06 -17.08 2.10
CA ILE A 67 10.50 -18.37 1.64
C ILE A 67 9.57 -18.17 0.42
N ILE A 68 8.77 -17.11 0.42
CA ILE A 68 7.87 -16.78 -0.70
C ILE A 68 8.62 -16.50 -2.01
N ASP A 69 9.80 -15.89 -1.96
CA ASP A 69 10.63 -15.61 -3.14
C ASP A 69 11.19 -16.92 -3.74
N PHE A 70 11.57 -17.88 -2.88
CA PHE A 70 12.01 -19.21 -3.32
C PHE A 70 10.85 -20.05 -3.88
N ILE A 71 9.65 -19.96 -3.30
CA ILE A 71 8.45 -20.60 -3.86
C ILE A 71 8.15 -20.05 -5.26
N ALA A 72 8.24 -18.73 -5.45
CA ALA A 72 8.05 -18.12 -6.77
C ALA A 72 9.06 -18.67 -7.79
N ASN A 73 10.34 -18.81 -7.41
CA ASN A 73 11.36 -19.41 -8.26
C ASN A 73 11.04 -20.87 -8.64
N GLU A 74 10.62 -21.70 -7.68
CA GLU A 74 10.26 -23.10 -7.94
C GLU A 74 9.08 -23.22 -8.93
N LEU A 75 8.12 -22.30 -8.82
CA LEU A 75 6.97 -22.23 -9.72
C LEU A 75 7.26 -21.50 -11.03
N LYS A 76 8.50 -21.01 -11.22
CA LYS A 76 8.96 -20.25 -12.40
C LYS A 76 8.16 -18.97 -12.62
N LEU A 77 7.83 -18.28 -11.52
CA LEU A 77 7.15 -17.00 -11.49
C LEU A 77 8.10 -15.90 -11.00
N PRO A 78 7.88 -14.63 -11.38
CA PRO A 78 8.66 -13.51 -10.83
C PRO A 78 8.38 -13.35 -9.32
N PHE A 79 9.28 -12.65 -8.63
CA PHE A 79 9.01 -12.23 -7.25
C PHE A 79 7.77 -11.37 -7.19
N LEU A 80 6.99 -11.59 -6.13
CA LEU A 80 5.72 -10.89 -5.96
C LEU A 80 5.97 -9.43 -5.58
N SER A 81 5.27 -8.53 -6.24
CA SER A 81 5.13 -7.15 -5.79
C SER A 81 4.23 -7.10 -4.56
N ALA A 82 4.62 -6.30 -3.56
CA ALA A 82 3.74 -5.96 -2.46
C ALA A 82 2.54 -5.15 -2.98
N TYR A 83 1.33 -5.47 -2.52
CA TYR A 83 0.11 -4.83 -3.02
C TYR A 83 0.10 -3.32 -2.78
N LEU A 84 0.63 -2.85 -1.65
CA LEU A 84 0.65 -1.42 -1.29
C LEU A 84 1.83 -0.65 -1.88
N ASP A 85 2.79 -1.32 -2.53
CA ASP A 85 3.85 -0.64 -3.27
C ASP A 85 3.29 -0.23 -4.64
N ALA A 86 3.16 1.08 -4.89
CA ALA A 86 2.65 1.58 -6.17
C ALA A 86 3.77 1.85 -7.20
N ILE A 87 5.05 1.79 -6.79
CA ILE A 87 6.16 2.18 -7.65
C ILE A 87 6.67 0.96 -8.40
N ASP A 88 6.33 0.89 -9.69
CA ASP A 88 6.76 -0.19 -10.59
C ASP A 88 6.24 -1.59 -10.20
N SER A 89 5.07 -1.65 -9.55
CA SER A 89 4.44 -2.94 -9.24
C SER A 89 3.92 -3.70 -10.46
N ASN A 90 4.01 -5.02 -10.41
CA ASN A 90 3.51 -5.90 -11.47
C ASN A 90 2.74 -7.07 -10.85
N PHE A 91 1.43 -7.08 -11.06
CA PHE A 91 0.54 -8.09 -10.53
C PHE A 91 0.14 -9.15 -11.55
N ARG A 92 0.75 -9.16 -12.75
CA ARG A 92 0.44 -10.13 -13.79
C ARG A 92 0.50 -11.57 -13.26
N HIS A 93 1.46 -11.86 -12.39
CA HIS A 93 1.69 -13.18 -11.79
C HIS A 93 1.33 -13.24 -10.31
N GLY A 94 0.40 -12.38 -9.89
CA GLY A 94 -0.12 -12.33 -8.52
C GLY A 94 0.50 -11.22 -7.68
N ALA A 95 0.12 -11.17 -6.41
CA ALA A 95 0.42 -10.08 -5.51
C ALA A 95 0.68 -10.60 -4.09
N ASN A 96 1.46 -9.85 -3.32
CA ASN A 96 1.72 -10.14 -1.94
C ASN A 96 1.06 -9.12 -1.02
N PHE A 97 0.19 -9.59 -0.13
CA PHE A 97 -0.54 -8.79 0.85
C PHE A 97 0.06 -8.92 2.26
N ALA A 98 1.03 -9.82 2.46
CA ALA A 98 1.69 -9.99 3.74
C ALA A 98 2.32 -8.67 4.22
N ALA A 99 2.24 -8.44 5.53
CA ALA A 99 2.75 -7.25 6.16
C ALA A 99 3.41 -7.60 7.51
N SER A 100 4.59 -7.04 7.75
CA SER A 100 5.29 -7.22 9.02
C SER A 100 4.48 -6.72 10.22
N GLY A 101 4.47 -7.50 11.30
CA GLY A 101 3.69 -7.26 12.50
C GLY A 101 2.19 -7.59 12.39
N SER A 102 1.72 -8.16 11.28
CA SER A 102 0.31 -8.52 11.09
C SER A 102 -0.10 -9.77 11.86
N THR A 103 -1.31 -9.74 12.41
CA THR A 103 -1.96 -10.85 13.12
C THR A 103 -3.10 -11.46 12.32
N ILE A 104 -3.50 -12.69 12.67
CA ILE A 104 -4.73 -13.32 12.16
C ILE A 104 -5.95 -12.59 12.71
N GLN A 105 -5.95 -12.28 14.00
CA GLN A 105 -7.02 -11.49 14.60
C GLN A 105 -6.93 -10.01 14.16
N PRO A 106 -8.07 -9.31 14.01
CA PRO A 106 -8.11 -7.87 13.77
C PRO A 106 -7.32 -7.12 14.84
N ALA A 107 -6.54 -6.14 14.39
CA ALA A 107 -5.86 -5.24 15.30
C ALA A 107 -6.90 -4.48 16.15
N ASN A 108 -6.68 -4.46 17.47
CA ASN A 108 -7.40 -3.64 18.42
C ASN A 108 -6.43 -2.65 19.10
N ASP A 109 -6.96 -1.80 19.97
CA ASP A 109 -6.18 -0.81 20.72
C ASP A 109 -5.01 -1.45 21.50
N LYS A 110 -5.22 -2.61 22.10
CA LYS A 110 -4.17 -3.33 22.86
C LYS A 110 -3.06 -3.90 21.98
N LEU A 111 -3.40 -4.45 20.82
CA LEU A 111 -2.42 -4.94 19.84
C LEU A 111 -1.60 -3.79 19.27
N PHE A 112 -2.27 -2.69 18.95
CA PHE A 112 -1.61 -1.49 18.45
C PHE A 112 -0.63 -0.91 19.48
N ASP A 113 -1.02 -0.80 20.75
CA ASP A 113 -0.16 -0.34 21.85
C ASP A 113 1.09 -1.20 22.06
N THR A 114 1.02 -2.48 21.69
CA THR A 114 2.16 -3.42 21.79
C THR A 114 3.01 -3.46 20.52
N GLY A 115 2.75 -2.57 19.55
CA GLY A 115 3.56 -2.40 18.34
C GLY A 115 3.13 -3.28 17.16
N PHE A 116 1.99 -3.97 17.24
CA PHE A 116 1.50 -4.79 16.12
C PHE A 116 0.80 -3.94 15.05
N ASN A 117 0.85 -4.44 13.82
CA ASN A 117 0.45 -3.70 12.64
C ASN A 117 -1.08 -3.78 12.41
N PRO A 118 -1.74 -2.66 12.05
CA PRO A 118 -3.16 -2.65 11.70
C PRO A 118 -3.51 -3.42 10.42
N LEU A 119 -2.54 -3.86 9.61
CA LEU A 119 -2.75 -4.63 8.37
C LEU A 119 -2.97 -6.13 8.66
N SER A 120 -3.86 -6.45 9.61
CA SER A 120 -4.23 -7.82 9.99
C SER A 120 -4.81 -8.63 8.83
N LEU A 121 -4.92 -9.95 8.99
CA LEU A 121 -5.36 -10.85 7.91
C LEU A 121 -6.70 -10.42 7.29
N ASP A 122 -7.65 -9.91 8.08
CA ASP A 122 -8.91 -9.38 7.56
C ASP A 122 -8.74 -8.15 6.64
N ILE A 123 -7.77 -7.28 6.92
CA ILE A 123 -7.41 -6.16 6.06
C ILE A 123 -6.74 -6.67 4.77
N GLN A 124 -5.85 -7.64 4.87
CA GLN A 124 -5.21 -8.25 3.69
C GLN A 124 -6.24 -8.91 2.76
N LEU A 125 -7.33 -9.47 3.31
CA LEU A 125 -8.46 -9.96 2.50
C LEU A 125 -9.20 -8.85 1.77
N LEU A 126 -9.40 -7.69 2.41
CA LEU A 126 -10.05 -6.53 1.79
C LEU A 126 -9.18 -5.98 0.65
N GLN A 127 -7.86 -5.93 0.84
CA GLN A 127 -6.89 -5.57 -0.19
C GLN A 127 -6.95 -6.54 -1.38
N PHE A 128 -7.01 -7.86 -1.13
CA PHE A 128 -7.18 -8.85 -2.19
C PHE A 128 -8.50 -8.68 -2.95
N GLN A 129 -9.61 -8.45 -2.24
CA GLN A 129 -10.90 -8.17 -2.86
C GLN A 129 -10.83 -6.94 -3.75
N GLN A 130 -10.17 -5.88 -3.29
CA GLN A 130 -10.00 -4.67 -4.06
C GLN A 130 -9.14 -4.87 -5.31
N LEU A 131 -8.03 -5.60 -5.22
CA LEU A 131 -7.23 -5.97 -6.39
C LEU A 131 -8.11 -6.67 -7.43
N LYS A 132 -8.87 -7.67 -6.99
CA LYS A 132 -9.74 -8.46 -7.87
C LYS A 132 -10.85 -7.62 -8.50
N GLU A 133 -11.58 -6.84 -7.71
CA GLU A 133 -12.66 -5.97 -8.20
C GLU A 133 -12.15 -4.96 -9.22
N ARG A 134 -11.07 -4.23 -8.89
CA ARG A 134 -10.52 -3.21 -9.79
C ARG A 134 -9.90 -3.81 -11.03
N THR A 135 -9.29 -4.99 -10.92
CA THR A 135 -8.82 -5.74 -12.09
C THR A 135 -9.99 -6.02 -13.02
N ASN A 136 -11.09 -6.59 -12.52
CA ASN A 136 -12.26 -6.87 -13.34
C ASN A 136 -12.84 -5.59 -13.98
N GLU A 137 -13.00 -4.52 -13.20
CA GLU A 137 -13.47 -3.23 -13.71
C GLU A 137 -12.59 -2.69 -14.85
N LEU A 138 -11.26 -2.82 -14.72
CA LEU A 138 -10.33 -2.38 -15.74
C LEU A 138 -10.36 -3.27 -17.00
N TYR A 139 -10.54 -4.59 -16.86
CA TYR A 139 -10.73 -5.49 -18.01
C TYR A 139 -12.04 -5.20 -18.74
N ASP A 140 -13.13 -4.92 -18.01
CA ASP A 140 -14.43 -4.57 -18.60
C ASP A 140 -14.39 -3.21 -19.33
N GLN A 141 -13.59 -2.27 -18.82
CA GLN A 141 -13.40 -0.94 -19.39
C GLN A 141 -12.29 -0.90 -20.47
N ALA A 142 -11.45 -1.94 -20.56
CA ALA A 142 -10.24 -1.90 -21.36
C ALA A 142 -10.54 -1.77 -22.87
N LYS A 143 -10.24 -0.59 -23.40
CA LYS A 143 -9.95 -0.36 -24.82
C LYS A 143 -8.44 -0.38 -25.11
N ASN A 144 -7.59 -0.37 -24.08
CA ASN A 144 -6.13 -0.25 -24.15
C ASN A 144 -5.42 -1.48 -23.50
N PRO A 145 -4.65 -2.27 -24.26
CA PRO A 145 -3.95 -3.46 -23.76
C PRO A 145 -2.85 -3.18 -22.70
N ASP A 146 -2.25 -1.98 -22.69
CA ASP A 146 -1.07 -1.68 -21.87
C ASP A 146 -1.36 -1.72 -20.35
N ILE A 147 -2.60 -1.46 -19.93
CA ILE A 147 -3.00 -1.52 -18.52
C ILE A 147 -3.18 -2.97 -18.06
N THR A 148 -3.73 -3.83 -18.92
CA THR A 148 -4.03 -5.22 -18.59
C THR A 148 -2.78 -6.10 -18.51
N ASP A 149 -1.67 -5.70 -19.14
CA ASP A 149 -0.42 -6.48 -19.18
C ASP A 149 0.24 -6.67 -17.80
N ARG A 150 0.03 -5.74 -16.88
CA ARG A 150 0.58 -5.80 -15.50
C ARG A 150 -0.45 -6.25 -14.46
N LEU A 151 -1.66 -6.64 -14.89
CA LEU A 151 -2.73 -7.07 -14.01
C LEU A 151 -3.00 -8.58 -14.15
N PRO A 152 -3.51 -9.23 -13.09
CA PRO A 152 -3.93 -10.62 -13.20
C PRO A 152 -5.05 -10.76 -14.23
N ARG A 153 -5.13 -11.90 -14.92
CA ARG A 153 -6.30 -12.16 -15.76
C ARG A 153 -7.48 -12.64 -14.89
N PRO A 154 -8.71 -12.13 -15.09
CA PRO A 154 -9.86 -12.51 -14.26
C PRO A 154 -10.09 -14.02 -14.13
N GLU A 155 -9.89 -14.78 -15.20
CA GLU A 155 -10.06 -16.24 -15.21
C GLU A 155 -8.97 -17.01 -14.46
N GLU A 156 -7.82 -16.38 -14.19
CA GLU A 156 -6.67 -16.99 -13.53
C GLU A 156 -6.81 -17.01 -12.00
N PHE A 157 -7.62 -16.13 -11.39
CA PHE A 157 -7.84 -16.12 -9.93
C PHE A 157 -8.22 -17.50 -9.37
N SER A 158 -8.99 -18.28 -10.12
CA SER A 158 -9.42 -19.64 -9.74
C SER A 158 -8.38 -20.74 -9.96
N LYS A 159 -7.31 -20.42 -10.69
CA LYS A 159 -6.21 -21.33 -11.06
C LYS A 159 -4.92 -21.04 -10.28
N SER A 160 -4.86 -19.90 -9.59
CA SER A 160 -3.72 -19.44 -8.79
C SER A 160 -3.52 -20.21 -7.49
N LEU A 161 -2.30 -20.12 -6.96
CA LEU A 161 -1.95 -20.60 -5.63
C LEU A 161 -2.18 -19.49 -4.60
N TYR A 162 -2.81 -19.83 -3.48
CA TYR A 162 -3.01 -18.93 -2.35
C TYR A 162 -2.17 -19.44 -1.18
N ILE A 163 -1.24 -18.62 -0.71
CA ILE A 163 -0.35 -18.96 0.41
C ILE A 163 -0.80 -18.18 1.63
N LEU A 164 -0.91 -18.86 2.77
CA LEU A 164 -1.18 -18.25 4.06
C LEU A 164 -0.05 -18.62 5.04
N ASP A 165 0.72 -17.61 5.47
CA ASP A 165 1.82 -17.72 6.44
C ASP A 165 1.64 -16.65 7.53
N CYS A 166 0.80 -16.95 8.52
CA CYS A 166 0.38 -16.04 9.57
C CYS A 166 0.14 -16.78 10.89
N GLY A 167 0.21 -16.06 12.00
CA GLY A 167 -0.10 -16.54 13.35
C GLY A 167 1.07 -16.47 14.32
N GLN A 168 2.31 -16.31 13.84
CA GLN A 168 3.48 -16.15 14.72
C GLN A 168 3.35 -14.90 15.60
N ASN A 169 2.83 -13.81 15.04
CA ASN A 169 2.56 -12.57 15.77
C ASN A 169 1.46 -12.73 16.83
N ASP A 170 0.38 -13.47 16.53
CA ASP A 170 -0.67 -13.77 17.51
C ASP A 170 -0.10 -14.58 18.69
N MET A 171 0.77 -15.54 18.41
CA MET A 171 1.48 -16.31 19.44
C MET A 171 2.43 -15.43 20.26
N HIS A 172 3.20 -14.57 19.60
CA HIS A 172 4.09 -13.63 20.28
C HIS A 172 3.31 -12.71 21.23
N TYR A 173 2.24 -12.08 20.73
CA TYR A 173 1.37 -11.23 21.52
C TYR A 173 0.80 -11.98 22.73
N GLY A 174 0.25 -13.18 22.51
CA GLY A 174 -0.32 -14.00 23.57
C GLY A 174 0.67 -14.34 24.68
N ILE A 175 1.89 -14.74 24.30
CA ILE A 175 2.97 -15.10 25.23
C ILE A 175 3.40 -13.89 26.07
N ILE A 176 3.55 -12.71 25.48
CA ILE A 176 4.07 -11.54 26.21
C ILE A 176 2.99 -10.82 27.04
N THR A 177 1.70 -11.02 26.74
CA THR A 177 0.60 -10.27 27.40
C THR A 177 -0.28 -11.09 28.33
N SER A 178 -0.20 -12.43 28.29
CA SER A 178 -1.12 -13.32 29.00
C SER A 178 -0.38 -14.46 29.70
N ILE A 179 -1.00 -15.05 30.72
CA ILE A 179 -0.53 -16.33 31.26
C ILE A 179 -0.85 -17.46 30.29
N GLU A 180 0.00 -18.49 30.25
CA GLU A 180 -0.04 -19.55 29.23
C GLU A 180 -1.41 -20.24 29.12
N ASP A 181 -2.05 -20.60 30.25
CA ASP A 181 -3.37 -21.26 30.24
C ASP A 181 -4.48 -20.35 29.68
N GLN A 182 -4.44 -19.05 29.99
CA GLN A 182 -5.42 -18.10 29.47
C GLN A 182 -5.22 -17.91 27.96
N PHE A 183 -3.97 -17.80 27.52
CA PHE A 183 -3.68 -17.68 26.09
C PHE A 183 -4.06 -18.95 25.32
N LYS A 184 -3.74 -20.13 25.87
CA LYS A 184 -4.14 -21.42 25.30
C LYS A 184 -5.66 -21.52 25.11
N ALA A 185 -6.45 -21.00 26.05
CA ALA A 185 -7.91 -20.92 25.93
C ALA A 185 -8.39 -19.93 24.85
N PHE A 186 -7.56 -18.98 24.43
CA PHE A 186 -7.85 -17.99 23.40
C PHE A 186 -7.47 -18.43 21.98
N ILE A 187 -6.53 -19.38 21.82
CA ILE A 187 -6.12 -19.97 20.52
C ILE A 187 -7.32 -20.32 19.60
N PRO A 188 -8.42 -20.96 20.08
CA PRO A 188 -9.57 -21.27 19.23
C PRO A 188 -10.17 -20.05 18.53
N ASN A 189 -10.16 -18.87 19.17
CA ASN A 189 -10.66 -17.64 18.56
C ASN A 189 -9.79 -17.18 17.38
N ILE A 190 -8.47 -17.31 17.49
CA ILE A 190 -7.54 -16.99 16.41
C ILE A 190 -7.76 -17.96 15.24
N ILE A 191 -7.85 -19.26 15.52
CA ILE A 191 -8.08 -20.30 14.50
C ILE A 191 -9.42 -20.14 13.78
N ASN A 192 -10.49 -19.75 14.50
CA ASN A 192 -11.79 -19.46 13.88
C ASN A 192 -11.73 -18.27 12.90
N GLN A 193 -10.93 -17.25 13.21
CA GLN A 193 -10.73 -16.11 12.32
C GLN A 193 -9.92 -16.48 11.08
N PHE A 194 -8.90 -17.32 11.24
CA PHE A 194 -8.19 -17.93 10.11
C PHE A 194 -9.14 -18.72 9.21
N ALA A 195 -10.02 -19.56 9.79
CA ALA A 195 -10.99 -20.33 9.03
C ALA A 195 -11.93 -19.43 8.23
N ALA A 196 -12.44 -18.36 8.84
CA ALA A 196 -13.27 -17.36 8.18
C ALA A 196 -12.54 -16.67 7.01
N ALA A 197 -11.24 -16.42 7.13
CA ALA A 197 -10.42 -15.87 6.05
C ALA A 197 -10.33 -16.82 4.84
N VAL A 198 -10.06 -18.12 5.09
CA VAL A 198 -10.01 -19.14 4.03
C VAL A 198 -11.37 -19.29 3.34
N GLU A 199 -12.47 -19.27 4.10
CA GLU A 199 -13.82 -19.31 3.55
C GLU A 199 -14.11 -18.09 2.66
N LYS A 200 -13.72 -16.89 3.09
CA LYS A 200 -13.86 -15.66 2.29
C LYS A 200 -13.03 -15.73 1.00
N LEU A 201 -11.79 -16.18 1.03
CA LEU A 201 -10.97 -16.37 -0.18
C LEU A 201 -11.63 -17.38 -1.13
N PHE A 202 -12.16 -18.49 -0.60
CA PHE A 202 -12.87 -19.49 -1.39
C PHE A 202 -14.13 -18.90 -2.07
N GLN A 203 -14.93 -18.12 -1.34
CA GLN A 203 -16.06 -17.37 -1.90
C GLN A 203 -15.60 -16.40 -2.99
N GLN A 204 -14.40 -15.83 -2.85
CA GLN A 204 -13.76 -14.99 -3.85
C GLN A 204 -13.07 -15.79 -4.98
N GLY A 205 -13.30 -17.09 -5.10
CA GLY A 205 -12.84 -17.89 -6.23
C GLY A 205 -11.52 -18.61 -6.02
N ALA A 206 -10.85 -18.46 -4.88
CA ALA A 206 -9.63 -19.21 -4.56
C ALA A 206 -9.92 -20.72 -4.49
N ARG A 207 -9.02 -21.55 -5.05
CA ARG A 207 -9.22 -23.01 -5.13
C ARG A 207 -8.05 -23.85 -4.63
N VAL A 208 -6.83 -23.32 -4.60
CA VAL A 208 -5.66 -24.05 -4.11
C VAL A 208 -4.97 -23.24 -3.04
N PHE A 209 -4.93 -23.79 -1.83
CA PHE A 209 -4.41 -23.16 -0.63
C PHE A 209 -3.20 -23.93 -0.12
N TRP A 210 -2.12 -23.22 0.16
CA TRP A 210 -0.89 -23.73 0.75
C TRP A 210 -0.67 -23.01 2.08
N ILE A 211 -0.98 -23.70 3.17
CA ILE A 211 -1.16 -23.12 4.49
C ILE A 211 0.02 -23.54 5.35
N HIS A 212 0.86 -22.59 5.74
CA HIS A 212 1.94 -22.83 6.69
C HIS A 212 1.40 -22.78 8.11
N ASN A 213 1.92 -23.64 8.97
CA ASN A 213 1.73 -23.53 10.40
C ASN A 213 2.74 -22.53 11.02
N THR A 214 2.68 -22.26 12.32
CA THR A 214 3.64 -21.32 12.96
C THR A 214 4.94 -22.02 13.32
N GLY A 215 6.05 -21.27 13.33
CA GLY A 215 7.37 -21.78 13.71
C GLY A 215 7.55 -22.02 15.22
N PRO A 216 8.70 -22.59 15.64
CA PRO A 216 9.01 -22.83 17.05
C PRO A 216 9.37 -21.52 17.77
N ILE A 217 8.35 -20.79 18.23
CA ILE A 217 8.50 -19.45 18.82
C ILE A 217 9.38 -19.41 20.07
N GLY A 218 9.42 -20.50 20.85
CA GLY A 218 10.29 -20.63 22.02
C GLY A 218 11.77 -20.72 21.68
N CYS A 219 12.11 -20.88 20.40
CA CYS A 219 13.48 -20.93 19.91
C CYS A 219 13.99 -19.60 19.34
N LEU A 220 13.17 -18.55 19.26
CA LEU A 220 13.60 -17.26 18.73
C LEU A 220 14.65 -16.62 19.67
N PRO A 221 15.80 -16.13 19.17
CA PRO A 221 16.80 -15.47 20.01
C PRO A 221 16.21 -14.34 20.87
N THR A 222 15.38 -13.47 20.28
CA THR A 222 14.73 -12.37 21.02
C THR A 222 13.88 -12.88 22.18
N VAL A 223 13.18 -14.01 21.99
CA VAL A 223 12.34 -14.62 23.03
C VAL A 223 13.21 -15.22 24.13
N ILE A 224 14.30 -15.90 23.80
CA ILE A 224 15.22 -16.50 24.78
C ILE A 224 15.95 -15.42 25.60
N ILE A 225 16.38 -14.33 24.95
CA ILE A 225 17.07 -13.22 25.61
C ILE A 225 16.12 -12.50 26.57
N ASN A 226 14.90 -12.20 26.14
CA ASN A 226 13.93 -11.45 26.94
C ASN A 226 13.25 -12.31 28.02
N PHE A 227 13.16 -13.62 27.80
CA PHE A 227 12.55 -14.59 28.72
C PHE A 227 13.47 -15.79 28.96
N PRO A 228 14.63 -15.62 29.64
CA PRO A 228 15.60 -16.69 29.84
C PRO A 228 14.95 -17.99 30.37
N PRO A 229 15.22 -19.15 29.73
CA PRO A 229 14.58 -20.39 30.10
C PRO A 229 14.87 -20.77 31.57
N LYS A 230 13.83 -21.13 32.32
CA LYS A 230 13.95 -21.62 33.71
C LYS A 230 14.34 -23.10 33.73
N PRO A 231 15.04 -23.60 34.77
CA PRO A 231 15.30 -25.04 34.93
C PRO A 231 14.00 -25.86 34.80
N GLY A 232 14.02 -26.87 33.94
CA GLY A 232 12.85 -27.71 33.65
C GLY A 232 11.89 -27.18 32.57
N ASN A 233 12.07 -25.94 32.07
CA ASN A 233 11.31 -25.37 30.95
C ASN A 233 12.17 -25.19 29.69
N VAL A 234 13.12 -26.10 29.48
CA VAL A 234 14.02 -26.13 28.32
C VAL A 234 13.86 -27.45 27.60
N ASP A 235 13.68 -27.41 26.28
CA ASP A 235 13.66 -28.63 25.47
C ASP A 235 15.07 -29.09 25.07
N GLN A 236 15.16 -30.19 24.31
CA GLN A 236 16.45 -30.78 23.91
C GLN A 236 17.26 -29.89 22.97
N ALA A 237 16.61 -28.94 22.29
CA ALA A 237 17.27 -28.00 21.39
C ALA A 237 17.77 -26.75 22.13
N GLY A 238 17.40 -26.56 23.41
CA GLY A 238 17.72 -25.36 24.18
C GLY A 238 16.62 -24.29 24.17
N CYS A 239 15.46 -24.58 23.56
CA CYS A 239 14.36 -23.63 23.45
C CYS A 239 13.46 -23.62 24.68
N ILE A 240 12.68 -22.54 24.86
CA ILE A 240 11.66 -22.46 25.91
C ILE A 240 10.53 -23.45 25.59
N LYS A 241 10.46 -24.52 26.40
CA LYS A 241 9.59 -25.66 26.15
C LYS A 241 8.11 -25.26 26.13
N SER A 242 7.64 -24.54 27.14
CA SER A 242 6.23 -24.15 27.26
C SER A 242 5.74 -23.29 26.10
N TYR A 243 6.59 -22.43 25.55
CA TYR A 243 6.25 -21.59 24.40
C TYR A 243 6.16 -22.41 23.10
N ASN A 244 7.06 -23.39 22.93
CA ASN A 244 6.95 -24.36 21.84
C ASN A 244 5.71 -25.25 21.98
N GLU A 245 5.30 -25.63 23.19
CA GLU A 245 4.06 -26.37 23.43
C GLU A 245 2.81 -25.56 23.04
N LEU A 246 2.80 -24.24 23.29
CA LEU A 246 1.75 -23.34 22.80
C LEU A 246 1.71 -23.26 21.27
N ALA A 247 2.88 -23.12 20.62
CA ALA A 247 2.98 -23.13 19.16
C ALA A 247 2.48 -24.47 18.56
N GLN A 248 2.82 -25.59 19.19
CA GLN A 248 2.35 -26.91 18.78
C GLN A 248 0.83 -27.08 18.98
N GLU A 249 0.25 -26.53 20.05
CA GLU A 249 -1.20 -26.53 20.26
C GLU A 249 -1.92 -25.71 19.18
N PHE A 250 -1.41 -24.51 18.86
CA PHE A 250 -1.91 -23.71 17.73
C PHE A 250 -1.85 -24.50 16.42
N ASN A 251 -0.70 -25.13 16.12
CA ASN A 251 -0.48 -25.89 14.89
C ASN A 251 -1.41 -27.11 14.79
N LYS A 252 -1.66 -27.79 15.92
CA LYS A 252 -2.61 -28.89 16.00
C LYS A 252 -4.02 -28.42 15.65
N GLN A 253 -4.50 -27.35 16.29
CA GLN A 253 -5.83 -26.80 16.02
C GLN A 253 -5.96 -26.30 14.58
N LEU A 254 -4.92 -25.65 14.04
CA LEU A 254 -4.88 -25.23 12.64
C LEU A 254 -5.02 -26.44 11.69
N LYS A 255 -4.29 -27.54 11.93
CA LYS A 255 -4.38 -28.75 11.12
C LYS A 255 -5.77 -29.39 11.16
N ASP A 256 -6.37 -29.45 12.34
CA ASP A 256 -7.73 -29.97 12.53
C ASP A 256 -8.75 -29.10 11.78
N THR A 257 -8.64 -27.77 11.89
CA THR A 257 -9.48 -26.81 11.17
C THR A 257 -9.29 -26.88 9.66
N VAL A 258 -8.05 -27.03 9.16
CA VAL A 258 -7.80 -27.24 7.72
C VAL A 258 -8.48 -28.53 7.25
N SER A 259 -8.47 -29.59 8.05
CA SER A 259 -9.18 -30.84 7.73
C SER A 259 -10.70 -30.66 7.68
N GLN A 260 -11.27 -29.86 8.59
CA GLN A 260 -12.70 -29.50 8.57
C GLN A 260 -13.05 -28.66 7.34
N LEU A 261 -12.21 -27.68 6.99
CA LEU A 261 -12.39 -26.84 5.80
C LEU A 261 -12.31 -27.66 4.51
N LYS A 262 -11.43 -28.67 4.42
CA LYS A 262 -11.42 -29.62 3.28
C LYS A 262 -12.78 -30.28 3.06
N ALA A 263 -13.48 -30.65 4.14
CA ALA A 263 -14.82 -31.23 4.07
C ALA A 263 -15.91 -30.18 3.75
N LYS A 264 -15.77 -28.95 4.26
CA LYS A 264 -16.74 -27.86 4.10
C LYS A 264 -16.67 -27.16 2.73
N LEU A 265 -15.51 -27.15 2.08
CA LEU A 265 -15.24 -26.39 0.86
C LEU A 265 -15.01 -27.31 -0.34
N PRO A 266 -16.06 -27.94 -0.90
CA PRO A 266 -15.92 -28.83 -2.04
C PRO A 266 -15.34 -28.07 -3.24
N GLY A 267 -14.31 -28.63 -3.85
CA GLY A 267 -13.58 -28.01 -4.97
C GLY A 267 -12.41 -27.13 -4.55
N ALA A 268 -12.19 -26.89 -3.26
CA ALA A 268 -10.93 -26.38 -2.74
C ALA A 268 -9.95 -27.53 -2.50
N ARG A 269 -8.66 -27.24 -2.72
CA ARG A 269 -7.54 -28.06 -2.24
C ARG A 269 -6.82 -27.27 -1.18
N LEU A 270 -6.86 -27.76 0.05
CA LEU A 270 -6.12 -27.18 1.16
C LEU A 270 -4.96 -28.11 1.45
N ILE A 271 -3.73 -27.58 1.39
CA ILE A 271 -2.51 -28.29 1.71
C ILE A 271 -1.96 -27.64 2.97
N TYR A 272 -2.00 -28.38 4.08
CA TYR A 272 -1.35 -27.96 5.33
C TYR A 272 0.14 -28.27 5.23
N VAL A 273 1.00 -27.38 5.71
CA VAL A 273 2.45 -27.48 5.58
C VAL A 273 3.08 -27.28 6.94
N ASP A 274 3.80 -28.30 7.40
CA ASP A 274 4.45 -28.33 8.70
C ASP A 274 5.82 -27.64 8.67
N ILE A 275 5.79 -26.31 8.56
CA ILE A 275 6.99 -25.49 8.60
C ILE A 275 7.63 -25.46 9.99
N TYR A 276 6.86 -25.70 11.07
CA TYR A 276 7.37 -25.90 12.43
C TYR A 276 8.45 -26.98 12.45
N SER A 277 8.13 -28.18 11.93
CA SER A 277 9.07 -29.30 11.95
C SER A 277 10.31 -29.03 11.11
N ALA A 278 10.18 -28.33 9.97
CA ALA A 278 11.32 -27.89 9.18
C ALA A 278 12.23 -26.94 9.99
N LYS A 279 11.66 -25.84 10.50
CA LYS A 279 12.38 -24.84 11.30
C LYS A 279 13.03 -25.44 12.55
N PHE A 280 12.30 -26.26 13.31
CA PHE A 280 12.80 -26.90 14.52
C PHE A 280 13.94 -27.88 14.24
N SER A 281 13.86 -28.65 13.15
CA SER A 281 14.96 -29.53 12.71
C SER A 281 16.22 -28.76 12.35
N LEU A 282 16.09 -27.61 11.67
CA LEU A 282 17.23 -26.75 11.36
C LEU A 282 17.91 -26.24 12.63
N ILE A 283 17.13 -25.77 13.60
CA ILE A 283 17.63 -25.26 14.89
C ILE A 283 18.32 -26.37 15.67
N SER A 284 17.68 -27.53 15.78
CA SER A 284 18.18 -28.66 16.60
C SER A 284 19.47 -29.28 16.04
N GLU A 285 19.69 -29.16 14.73
CA GLU A 285 20.86 -29.70 14.03
C GLU A 285 21.68 -28.60 13.33
N ALA A 286 21.68 -27.35 13.84
CA ALA A 286 22.29 -26.19 13.19
C ALA A 286 23.73 -26.44 12.73
N ASN A 287 24.57 -26.95 13.63
CA ASN A 287 25.98 -27.26 13.37
C ASN A 287 26.17 -28.31 12.26
N LYS A 288 25.26 -29.29 12.14
CA LYS A 288 25.32 -30.33 11.10
C LYS A 288 25.11 -29.74 9.71
N TYR A 289 24.28 -28.70 9.60
CA TYR A 289 23.99 -28.02 8.35
C TYR A 289 24.91 -26.82 8.09
N GLY A 290 25.93 -26.61 8.93
CA GLY A 290 26.95 -25.57 8.74
C GLY A 290 26.55 -24.18 9.24
N PHE A 291 25.48 -24.10 10.05
CA PHE A 291 25.11 -22.89 10.78
C PHE A 291 25.83 -22.84 12.13
N VAL A 292 26.09 -21.62 12.63
CA VAL A 292 26.59 -21.37 13.98
C VAL A 292 25.46 -21.54 15.01
N ASP A 293 25.71 -21.11 16.25
CA ASP A 293 24.74 -21.16 17.34
C ASP A 293 23.35 -20.63 16.89
N PRO A 294 22.28 -21.47 16.96
CA PRO A 294 20.95 -21.08 16.51
C PRO A 294 20.33 -19.92 17.32
N PHE A 295 20.88 -19.61 18.50
CA PHE A 295 20.37 -18.58 19.41
C PHE A 295 21.10 -17.25 19.30
N VAL A 296 21.96 -17.09 18.29
CA VAL A 296 22.64 -15.83 17.96
C VAL A 296 22.09 -15.27 16.65
N ASN A 297 21.63 -14.02 16.68
CA ASN A 297 21.23 -13.28 15.49
C ASN A 297 22.43 -12.62 14.81
N CYS A 298 22.37 -12.50 13.48
CA CYS A 298 23.45 -11.90 12.68
C CYS A 298 23.45 -10.37 12.73
N CYS A 299 22.28 -9.73 12.73
CA CYS A 299 22.12 -8.29 12.62
C CYS A 299 21.53 -7.68 13.90
N GLY A 300 22.15 -6.61 14.37
CA GLY A 300 21.80 -5.99 15.64
C GLY A 300 22.16 -6.86 16.85
N ASP A 301 21.78 -6.39 18.04
CA ASP A 301 21.93 -7.14 19.28
C ASP A 301 20.82 -6.75 20.28
N HIS A 302 20.95 -7.17 21.54
CA HIS A 302 19.99 -6.85 22.60
C HIS A 302 19.95 -5.36 23.01
N HIS A 303 20.90 -4.54 22.55
CA HIS A 303 20.92 -3.11 22.80
C HIS A 303 20.46 -2.29 21.60
N VAL A 304 20.70 -2.78 20.38
CA VAL A 304 20.48 -2.03 19.13
C VAL A 304 19.77 -2.88 18.10
N GLU A 305 18.60 -2.43 17.65
CA GLU A 305 17.87 -3.06 16.55
C GLU A 305 18.68 -3.07 15.24
N CYS A 306 18.47 -4.11 14.43
CA CYS A 306 19.09 -4.25 13.12
C CYS A 306 18.83 -3.01 12.23
N GLY A 307 19.91 -2.43 11.69
CA GLY A 307 19.83 -1.27 10.80
C GLY A 307 19.44 0.05 11.48
N LYS A 308 19.41 0.08 12.82
CA LYS A 308 19.15 1.30 13.60
C LYS A 308 20.40 1.75 14.33
N THR A 309 20.37 3.01 14.75
CA THR A 309 21.40 3.60 15.60
C THR A 309 20.81 3.88 16.97
N ALA A 310 21.51 3.47 18.03
CA ALA A 310 21.14 3.76 19.41
C ALA A 310 22.34 4.27 20.21
N VAL A 311 22.08 5.05 21.25
CA VAL A 311 23.10 5.52 22.18
C VAL A 311 23.14 4.58 23.39
N VAL A 312 24.20 3.78 23.49
CA VAL A 312 24.40 2.82 24.58
C VAL A 312 25.59 3.30 25.41
N ASN A 313 25.37 3.55 26.71
CA ASN A 313 26.39 4.09 27.62
C ASN A 313 27.08 5.37 27.10
N GLY A 314 26.32 6.25 26.45
CA GLY A 314 26.84 7.51 25.88
C GLY A 314 27.59 7.37 24.55
N THR A 315 27.69 6.17 23.99
CA THR A 315 28.30 5.90 22.69
C THR A 315 27.23 5.56 21.65
N GLU A 316 27.31 6.18 20.48
CA GLU A 316 26.45 5.86 19.35
C GLU A 316 26.90 4.55 18.70
N ILE A 317 26.01 3.56 18.65
CA ILE A 317 26.24 2.22 18.09
C ILE A 317 25.21 1.96 17.00
N PHE A 318 25.67 1.43 15.87
CA PHE A 318 24.82 0.99 14.76
C PHE A 318 24.61 -0.53 14.82
N GLY A 319 23.37 -0.99 14.69
CA GLY A 319 22.99 -2.39 14.59
C GLY A 319 23.41 -2.98 13.24
N ALA A 320 24.70 -3.22 13.07
CA ALA A 320 25.29 -3.78 11.86
C ALA A 320 24.97 -5.28 11.68
N SER A 321 25.17 -5.77 10.46
CA SER A 321 25.17 -7.20 10.16
C SER A 321 26.50 -7.85 10.57
N CYS A 322 26.44 -9.15 10.84
CA CYS A 322 27.59 -10.00 11.04
C CYS A 322 28.36 -10.18 9.73
N SER A 323 29.62 -10.62 9.82
CA SER A 323 30.50 -10.76 8.64
C SER A 323 30.07 -11.82 7.62
N ASP A 324 29.28 -12.83 8.04
CA ASP A 324 28.79 -13.88 7.16
C ASP A 324 27.36 -14.30 7.55
N PRO A 325 26.34 -13.65 6.97
CA PRO A 325 24.94 -14.00 7.21
C PRO A 325 24.59 -15.43 6.83
N SER A 326 25.32 -16.04 5.88
CA SER A 326 25.05 -17.42 5.43
C SER A 326 25.29 -18.50 6.50
N LYS A 327 25.97 -18.13 7.59
CA LYS A 327 26.25 -19.00 8.73
C LYS A 327 25.22 -18.90 9.84
N HIS A 328 24.31 -17.94 9.80
CA HIS A 328 23.36 -17.71 10.89
C HIS A 328 21.97 -18.18 10.50
N ILE A 329 21.22 -18.74 11.45
CA ILE A 329 19.80 -19.05 11.22
C ILE A 329 18.97 -17.78 11.35
N SER A 330 19.18 -17.03 12.44
CA SER A 330 18.45 -15.81 12.72
C SER A 330 19.16 -14.58 12.14
N TRP A 331 18.40 -13.76 11.43
CA TRP A 331 18.82 -12.46 10.95
C TRP A 331 18.84 -11.45 12.09
N ASP A 332 17.70 -11.13 12.71
CA ASP A 332 17.55 -10.03 13.67
C ASP A 332 16.99 -10.46 15.03
N GLY A 333 17.01 -11.76 15.31
CA GLY A 333 16.48 -12.36 16.54
C GLY A 333 15.05 -12.87 16.41
N ILE A 334 14.36 -12.53 15.30
CA ILE A 334 13.01 -13.01 14.99
C ILE A 334 13.00 -13.67 13.61
N HIS A 335 13.52 -12.98 12.61
CA HIS A 335 13.46 -13.40 11.22
C HIS A 335 14.65 -14.26 10.83
N TYR A 336 14.49 -15.01 9.74
CA TYR A 336 15.50 -15.94 9.25
C TYR A 336 16.38 -15.26 8.20
N THR A 337 17.65 -15.66 8.16
CA THR A 337 18.54 -15.28 7.06
C THR A 337 18.07 -15.91 5.74
N GLU A 338 18.53 -15.39 4.62
CA GLU A 338 18.28 -15.97 3.30
C GLU A 338 18.72 -17.44 3.25
N ALA A 339 19.89 -17.75 3.82
CA ALA A 339 20.42 -19.12 3.85
C ALA A 339 19.50 -20.06 4.62
N ALA A 340 18.97 -19.62 5.76
CA ALA A 340 18.02 -20.40 6.54
C ALA A 340 16.66 -20.53 5.83
N ASN A 341 16.15 -19.45 5.22
CA ASN A 341 14.94 -19.49 4.40
C ASN A 341 15.06 -20.48 3.24
N TYR A 342 16.22 -20.49 2.56
CA TYR A 342 16.52 -21.45 1.49
C TYR A 342 16.57 -22.89 1.99
N TRP A 343 17.14 -23.13 3.18
CA TRP A 343 17.13 -24.47 3.76
C TRP A 343 15.71 -24.95 4.07
N VAL A 344 14.91 -24.09 4.73
CA VAL A 344 13.54 -24.42 5.15
C VAL A 344 12.64 -24.67 3.94
N VAL A 345 12.69 -23.82 2.91
CA VAL A 345 11.84 -23.97 1.73
C VAL A 345 12.13 -25.30 1.00
N ASN A 346 13.40 -25.69 0.84
CA ASN A 346 13.77 -26.97 0.22
C ASN A 346 13.21 -28.18 0.98
N ARG A 347 12.92 -28.06 2.28
CA ARG A 347 12.35 -29.14 3.08
C ARG A 347 10.84 -29.28 2.90
N ILE A 348 10.14 -28.25 2.44
CA ILE A 348 8.67 -28.24 2.32
C ILE A 348 8.17 -28.35 0.87
N LEU A 349 8.99 -28.00 -0.14
CA LEU A 349 8.55 -27.99 -1.56
C LEU A 349 8.20 -29.38 -2.12
N ASP A 350 8.84 -30.44 -1.64
CA ASP A 350 8.60 -31.82 -2.08
C ASP A 350 7.30 -32.43 -1.50
N GLY A 351 6.66 -31.72 -0.58
CA GLY A 351 5.44 -32.14 0.08
C GLY A 351 5.62 -33.18 1.18
N SER A 352 6.84 -33.59 1.52
CA SER A 352 7.09 -34.57 2.60
C SER A 352 6.61 -34.09 3.97
N LEU A 353 6.58 -32.77 4.18
CA LEU A 353 6.03 -32.11 5.36
C LEU A 353 4.63 -31.51 5.11
N SER A 354 3.90 -32.02 4.13
CA SER A 354 2.56 -31.52 3.80
C SER A 354 1.46 -32.57 4.01
N ASP A 355 0.24 -32.10 4.26
CA ASP A 355 -0.97 -32.90 4.37
C ASP A 355 -2.06 -32.36 3.43
N PRO A 356 -2.39 -33.08 2.33
CA PRO A 356 -1.79 -34.35 1.91
C PRO A 356 -0.33 -34.19 1.45
N PRO A 357 0.49 -35.26 1.44
CA PRO A 357 1.91 -35.20 1.06
C PRO A 357 2.07 -34.98 -0.45
N LEU A 358 2.03 -33.72 -0.86
CA LEU A 358 1.95 -33.32 -2.26
C LEU A 358 2.97 -32.22 -2.55
N PRO A 359 3.89 -32.42 -3.52
CA PRO A 359 4.80 -31.36 -3.94
C PRO A 359 4.03 -30.13 -4.40
N ILE A 360 4.57 -28.93 -4.14
CA ILE A 360 3.91 -27.68 -4.52
C ILE A 360 3.66 -27.59 -6.03
N THR A 361 4.58 -28.12 -6.84
CA THR A 361 4.48 -28.19 -8.31
C THR A 361 3.38 -29.13 -8.81
N LYS A 362 2.75 -29.90 -7.91
CA LYS A 362 1.62 -30.79 -8.20
C LYS A 362 0.34 -30.39 -7.45
N ALA A 363 0.38 -29.33 -6.64
CA ALA A 363 -0.75 -28.88 -5.83
C ALA A 363 -2.02 -28.54 -6.64
N CYS A 364 -1.85 -28.22 -7.93
CA CYS A 364 -2.94 -27.97 -8.87
C CYS A 364 -3.39 -29.16 -9.74
N ASP A 365 -2.81 -30.37 -9.61
CA ASP A 365 -3.30 -31.55 -10.36
C ASP A 365 -4.58 -32.12 -9.72
N ALA A 366 -5.71 -32.01 -10.44
CA ALA A 366 -7.02 -32.44 -9.96
C ALA A 366 -7.16 -33.97 -9.82
N ARG A 367 -6.23 -34.74 -10.40
CA ARG A 367 -6.24 -36.20 -10.39
C ARG A 367 -5.64 -36.80 -9.12
N LEU A 368 -4.87 -36.02 -8.36
CA LEU A 368 -4.16 -36.50 -7.17
C LEU A 368 -5.01 -36.41 -5.89
N SER A 369 -6.25 -35.93 -5.98
CA SER A 369 -7.13 -35.65 -4.83
C SER A 369 -8.09 -36.80 -4.45
N ILE A 370 -7.90 -38.05 -4.91
CA ILE A 370 -8.75 -39.18 -4.52
C ILE A 370 -7.97 -40.14 -3.61
N PRO A 371 -8.11 -40.06 -2.28
CA PRO A 371 -7.91 -41.23 -1.45
C PRO A 371 -9.09 -42.16 -1.72
N LEU A 372 -8.85 -43.25 -2.46
CA LEU A 372 -9.74 -44.41 -2.44
C LEU A 372 -9.86 -44.86 -0.98
N LEU A 373 -11.03 -44.66 -0.38
CA LEU A 373 -11.40 -45.29 0.89
C LEU A 373 -11.21 -46.80 0.73
N TYR A 374 -10.16 -47.33 1.36
CA TYR A 374 -9.93 -48.76 1.49
C TYR A 374 -10.98 -49.32 2.46
N THR A 375 -12.17 -49.67 1.97
CA THR A 375 -13.11 -50.47 2.75
C THR A 375 -12.55 -51.89 2.86
N ARG A 376 -11.89 -52.21 3.97
CA ARG A 376 -11.74 -53.60 4.43
C ARG A 376 -13.14 -54.10 4.82
N SER A 377 -13.83 -54.74 3.89
CA SER A 377 -15.02 -55.54 4.20
C SER A 377 -14.58 -56.99 4.40
N THR A 378 -14.67 -57.45 5.64
CA THR A 378 -14.72 -58.86 5.99
C THR A 378 -15.99 -59.47 5.40
N SER A 379 -15.82 -60.62 4.76
CA SER A 379 -16.87 -61.51 4.26
C SER A 379 -17.89 -61.89 5.35
N ASN A 380 -19.18 -61.71 5.07
CA ASN A 380 -20.19 -62.76 5.23
C ASN A 380 -21.57 -62.39 4.64
N PHE A 381 -22.06 -63.32 3.82
CA PHE A 381 -23.41 -63.62 3.30
C PHE A 381 -24.63 -62.73 3.60
N GLY A 382 -25.44 -62.48 2.55
CA GLY A 382 -26.88 -62.19 2.66
C GLY A 382 -27.52 -61.65 1.38
N PHE A 383 -28.26 -62.50 0.66
CA PHE A 383 -29.09 -62.16 -0.51
C PHE A 383 -30.17 -61.10 -0.19
N ALA A 384 -30.29 -60.04 -1.00
CA ALA A 384 -31.58 -59.46 -1.41
C ALA A 384 -31.42 -58.43 -2.54
N ARG A 385 -32.14 -58.66 -3.64
CA ARG A 385 -32.37 -57.70 -4.74
C ARG A 385 -33.21 -56.52 -4.24
N LYS A 386 -32.80 -55.28 -4.57
CA LYS A 386 -33.74 -54.23 -5.00
C LYS A 386 -33.03 -53.15 -5.83
N ARG A 387 -33.55 -52.93 -7.04
CA ARG A 387 -33.26 -51.81 -7.94
C ARG A 387 -33.65 -50.48 -7.26
N LEU A 388 -32.85 -49.44 -7.47
CA LEU A 388 -33.33 -48.13 -7.91
C LEU A 388 -32.17 -47.29 -8.46
N SER A 389 -32.54 -46.46 -9.41
CA SER A 389 -31.73 -45.85 -10.47
C SER A 389 -31.14 -44.49 -10.13
N SER A 390 -30.09 -44.16 -10.88
CA SER A 390 -29.70 -42.83 -11.39
C SER A 390 -28.52 -42.17 -10.70
N THR A 391 -27.37 -42.23 -11.38
CA THR A 391 -26.25 -41.31 -11.22
C THR A 391 -25.92 -40.72 -12.58
N ARG A 392 -26.20 -39.42 -12.70
CA ARG A 392 -25.79 -38.56 -13.82
C ARG A 392 -24.28 -38.36 -13.69
N GLN A 393 -23.51 -38.99 -14.56
CA GLN A 393 -22.07 -38.81 -14.64
C GLN A 393 -21.78 -37.50 -15.41
N VAL A 394 -21.35 -36.45 -14.71
CA VAL A 394 -20.82 -35.24 -15.33
C VAL A 394 -19.43 -35.57 -15.86
N ARG A 395 -19.33 -35.82 -17.17
CA ARG A 395 -18.05 -35.83 -17.90
C ARG A 395 -17.74 -34.39 -18.34
N SER A 396 -16.71 -33.78 -17.76
CA SER A 396 -16.15 -32.56 -18.34
C SER A 396 -15.49 -32.92 -19.68
N THR A 397 -15.98 -32.33 -20.77
CA THR A 397 -15.36 -32.41 -22.08
C THR A 397 -14.84 -31.01 -22.42
N CYS A 398 -13.52 -30.86 -22.58
CA CYS A 398 -12.94 -29.70 -23.24
C CYS A 398 -13.23 -29.81 -24.74
N GLN A 399 -14.14 -28.99 -25.26
CA GLN A 399 -14.33 -28.81 -26.70
C GLN A 399 -13.49 -27.64 -27.19
N TYR A 400 -12.64 -27.90 -28.19
CA TYR A 400 -12.00 -26.87 -29.01
C TYR A 400 -12.95 -26.46 -30.13
N LEU A 401 -13.26 -25.17 -30.25
CA LEU A 401 -13.87 -24.60 -31.45
C LEU A 401 -12.75 -24.16 -32.40
N LEU A 402 -12.64 -24.84 -33.55
CA LEU A 402 -11.84 -24.40 -34.69
C LEU A 402 -12.79 -23.72 -35.68
N VAL A 403 -12.70 -22.39 -35.81
CA VAL A 403 -13.35 -21.65 -36.91
C VAL A 403 -12.30 -21.48 -38.00
N VAL A 404 -12.43 -22.25 -39.08
CA VAL A 404 -11.69 -22.06 -40.33
C VAL A 404 -12.57 -21.23 -41.25
N ASN A 405 -12.20 -19.97 -41.51
CA ASN A 405 -12.79 -19.19 -42.59
C ASN A 405 -11.90 -19.34 -43.83
N LEU A 406 -12.45 -20.02 -44.84
CA LEU A 406 -11.95 -20.04 -46.22
C LEU A 406 -12.64 -18.90 -46.98
N PHE A 407 -11.88 -17.92 -47.47
CA PHE A 407 -12.24 -17.19 -48.68
C PHE A 407 -10.99 -16.94 -49.52
N ASP A 408 -11.01 -17.58 -50.68
CA ASP A 408 -10.09 -17.44 -51.81
C ASP A 408 -10.66 -16.37 -52.77
N LYS A 409 -9.82 -15.44 -53.25
CA LYS A 409 -9.87 -14.88 -54.62
C LYS A 409 -8.63 -14.01 -54.96
N ARG A 410 -7.77 -14.60 -55.80
CA ARG A 410 -6.91 -14.09 -56.91
C ARG A 410 -6.84 -12.56 -57.21
N SER A 411 -5.61 -12.01 -57.34
CA SER A 411 -4.86 -11.58 -58.59
C SER A 411 -5.08 -10.08 -58.90
N GLU A 412 -4.08 -9.20 -59.12
CA GLU A 412 -2.97 -9.12 -60.11
C GLU A 412 -1.80 -8.26 -59.54
N ARG A 413 -0.50 -8.63 -59.65
CA ARG A 413 0.55 -8.28 -60.66
C ARG A 413 0.71 -6.77 -60.95
N ILE A 414 1.88 -6.12 -60.75
CA ILE A 414 3.02 -5.90 -61.70
C ILE A 414 4.19 -5.25 -60.88
N SER A 415 5.38 -5.88 -60.74
CA SER A 415 6.65 -5.78 -61.53
C SER A 415 7.59 -4.61 -61.15
N MET A 416 8.73 -4.88 -60.49
CA MET A 416 10.15 -4.87 -60.98
C MET A 416 10.76 -3.45 -61.06
N GLU A 417 12.04 -3.12 -60.78
CA GLU A 417 13.32 -3.84 -60.70
C GLU A 417 14.36 -2.89 -60.06
N GLY A 418 15.35 -3.37 -59.28
CA GLY A 418 16.79 -3.34 -59.64
C GLY A 418 17.49 -1.99 -59.35
N GLN A 419 18.74 -1.84 -58.92
CA GLN A 419 19.90 -2.70 -58.68
C GLN A 419 20.91 -1.87 -57.85
N ARG A 420 21.72 -2.59 -57.06
CA ARG A 420 23.01 -2.22 -56.41
C ARG A 420 24.15 -2.14 -57.49
N PRO A 421 25.47 -2.01 -57.17
CA PRO A 421 26.19 -1.54 -55.96
C PRO A 421 27.46 -0.67 -56.24
N SER A 422 28.16 -0.23 -55.17
CA SER A 422 29.59 -0.53 -54.83
C SER A 422 30.39 0.69 -54.31
N VAL A 423 30.90 0.67 -53.06
CA VAL A 423 32.22 0.24 -52.51
C VAL A 423 33.31 1.34 -52.55
N GLY A 424 33.96 1.61 -51.40
CA GLY A 424 35.32 2.18 -51.37
C GLY A 424 35.74 2.88 -50.06
N ASN A 425 36.61 2.24 -49.28
CA ASN A 425 37.24 2.70 -48.02
C ASN A 425 38.36 3.74 -48.20
N GLY A 426 38.65 4.54 -47.16
CA GLY A 426 40.01 4.62 -46.61
C GLY A 426 40.72 5.98 -46.41
N ILE A 427 41.29 6.13 -45.19
CA ILE A 427 42.63 6.66 -44.83
C ILE A 427 42.80 8.11 -44.29
N ILE A 428 43.10 8.13 -42.98
CA ILE A 428 44.04 8.91 -42.13
C ILE A 428 44.96 9.98 -42.77
N GLY A 429 45.13 11.14 -42.09
CA GLY A 429 46.31 12.02 -42.26
C GLY A 429 46.33 13.30 -41.39
N ARG A 430 47.41 13.46 -40.60
CA ARG A 430 47.75 14.54 -39.62
C ARG A 430 48.43 15.78 -40.27
N TRP A 431 48.80 16.75 -39.41
CA TRP A 431 49.81 17.86 -39.51
C TRP A 431 49.20 19.27 -39.64
N LYS A 432 49.20 20.13 -38.59
CA LYS A 432 50.26 20.91 -37.90
C LYS A 432 50.56 22.31 -38.53
N THR A 433 50.12 23.33 -37.79
CA THR A 433 50.78 24.60 -37.39
C THR A 433 51.34 25.61 -38.42
N ALA A 434 50.74 26.82 -38.32
CA ALA A 434 51.32 28.16 -38.11
C ALA A 434 52.21 28.80 -39.20
N TRP A 435 51.85 30.02 -39.61
CA TRP A 435 52.76 31.17 -39.70
C TRP A 435 52.00 32.50 -39.74
N ALA A 436 52.68 33.54 -39.26
CA ALA A 436 52.14 34.79 -38.78
C ALA A 436 52.21 35.96 -39.78
N SER A 437 51.36 36.96 -39.54
CA SER A 437 51.73 38.36 -39.29
C SER A 437 51.17 39.44 -40.23
N ARG A 438 50.89 40.57 -39.57
CA ARG A 438 50.81 41.96 -40.06
C ARG A 438 49.53 42.40 -40.78
N ASN A 439 48.63 43.02 -40.01
CA ASN A 439 48.54 44.48 -40.02
C ASN A 439 47.67 45.00 -38.86
N SER A 440 48.37 45.55 -37.88
CA SER A 440 47.84 46.35 -36.78
C SER A 440 47.31 47.69 -37.31
N VAL A 441 46.49 48.34 -36.48
CA VAL A 441 45.96 49.73 -36.56
C VAL A 441 44.49 49.86 -37.00
N LYS A 442 43.86 48.89 -37.69
CA LYS A 442 42.39 48.87 -37.88
C LYS A 442 41.61 48.04 -36.84
N THR A 443 42.30 47.16 -36.12
CA THR A 443 41.70 46.26 -35.12
C THR A 443 41.43 46.92 -33.77
N PHE A 444 42.12 48.01 -33.43
CA PHE A 444 41.90 48.69 -32.14
C PHE A 444 40.63 49.56 -32.12
N THR A 445 40.26 50.17 -33.24
CA THR A 445 39.02 50.96 -33.33
C THR A 445 37.79 50.06 -33.39
N ILE A 446 37.89 48.91 -34.05
CA ILE A 446 36.83 47.89 -34.09
C ILE A 446 36.72 47.19 -32.73
N ALA A 447 37.81 46.85 -32.06
CA ALA A 447 37.77 46.26 -30.72
C ALA A 447 37.23 47.23 -29.65
N ALA A 448 37.49 48.53 -29.75
CA ALA A 448 36.91 49.53 -28.86
C ALA A 448 35.40 49.73 -29.11
N LEU A 449 34.96 49.70 -30.38
CA LEU A 449 33.53 49.72 -30.72
C LEU A 449 32.81 48.44 -30.33
N PHE A 450 33.45 47.27 -30.45
CA PHE A 450 32.92 46.01 -29.93
C PHE A 450 32.95 45.97 -28.40
N ALA A 451 33.94 46.55 -27.72
CA ALA A 451 33.95 46.63 -26.27
C ALA A 451 32.86 47.58 -25.76
N VAL A 452 32.63 48.73 -26.40
CA VAL A 452 31.53 49.64 -26.03
C VAL A 452 30.17 49.05 -26.42
N ALA A 453 30.04 48.37 -27.57
CA ALA A 453 28.82 47.66 -27.95
C ALA A 453 28.55 46.45 -27.05
N PHE A 454 29.58 45.72 -26.61
CA PHE A 454 29.46 44.59 -25.68
C PHE A 454 29.23 45.06 -24.24
N SER A 455 29.80 46.20 -23.83
CA SER A 455 29.48 46.86 -22.56
C SER A 455 28.07 47.46 -22.58
N LEU A 456 27.61 48.02 -23.70
CA LEU A 456 26.22 48.45 -23.88
C LEU A 456 25.28 47.25 -24.00
N PHE A 457 25.69 46.11 -24.56
CA PHE A 457 24.92 44.86 -24.56
C PHE A 457 24.87 44.21 -23.17
N ILE A 458 25.92 44.36 -22.36
CA ILE A 458 25.94 43.96 -20.95
C ILE A 458 25.16 44.96 -20.06
N LEU A 459 25.06 46.25 -20.45
CA LEU A 459 24.28 47.25 -19.74
C LEU A 459 22.80 47.29 -20.19
N SER A 460 22.48 46.89 -21.42
CA SER A 460 21.12 46.66 -21.92
C SER A 460 20.62 45.25 -21.61
N GLY A 461 21.53 44.29 -21.39
CA GLY A 461 21.25 42.94 -20.88
C GLY A 461 21.19 42.87 -19.35
N ARG A 462 21.33 44.01 -18.66
CA ARG A 462 21.18 44.13 -17.20
C ARG A 462 20.25 45.27 -16.82
N GLN A 463 19.20 45.49 -17.61
CA GLN A 463 17.92 45.85 -16.99
C GLN A 463 17.45 44.62 -16.22
N ARG A 464 17.64 44.64 -14.90
CA ARG A 464 16.78 43.86 -14.01
C ARG A 464 15.36 44.27 -14.38
N ASN A 465 14.63 43.39 -15.06
CA ASN A 465 13.18 43.42 -15.09
C ASN A 465 12.68 43.21 -13.65
N LEU A 466 12.77 44.25 -12.83
CA LEU A 466 11.92 44.45 -11.68
C LEU A 466 10.55 44.84 -12.25
N GLY A 467 9.72 43.83 -12.55
CA GLY A 467 8.39 44.06 -13.11
C GLY A 467 7.83 43.01 -14.07
N GLY A 468 8.45 41.84 -14.22
CA GLY A 468 7.82 40.69 -14.87
C GLY A 468 7.19 39.77 -13.83
N SER A 469 5.87 39.83 -13.65
CA SER A 469 5.08 38.85 -12.88
C SER A 469 5.16 37.48 -13.56
N GLY A 470 6.23 36.73 -13.34
CA GLY A 470 6.40 35.36 -13.82
C GLY A 470 5.32 34.46 -13.20
N THR A 471 4.62 33.72 -14.04
CA THR A 471 3.69 32.67 -13.62
C THR A 471 4.46 31.60 -12.85
N CYS A 472 4.03 31.25 -11.63
CA CYS A 472 4.53 30.06 -10.95
C CYS A 472 3.92 28.83 -11.64
N ASP A 473 4.75 28.06 -12.35
CA ASP A 473 4.36 26.81 -12.98
C ASP A 473 4.86 25.64 -12.11
N PHE A 474 3.94 24.86 -11.56
CA PHE A 474 4.28 23.72 -10.70
C PHE A 474 4.26 22.43 -11.53
N PRO A 475 5.39 21.73 -11.70
CA PRO A 475 5.42 20.49 -12.49
C PRO A 475 4.71 19.32 -11.79
N ALA A 476 4.54 19.40 -10.47
CA ALA A 476 3.94 18.38 -9.63
C ALA A 476 3.32 18.95 -8.36
N VAL A 477 2.35 18.24 -7.79
CA VAL A 477 1.77 18.51 -6.47
C VAL A 477 1.92 17.29 -5.55
N PHE A 478 2.44 17.50 -4.34
CA PHE A 478 2.51 16.48 -3.29
C PHE A 478 1.58 16.86 -2.15
N ASN A 479 0.50 16.10 -1.96
CA ASN A 479 -0.52 16.40 -0.96
C ASN A 479 -0.40 15.49 0.26
N PHE A 480 -0.57 16.08 1.44
CA PHE A 480 -0.64 15.43 2.74
C PHE A 480 -1.93 15.85 3.41
N GLY A 481 -2.58 14.95 4.14
CA GLY A 481 -3.89 15.31 4.66
C GLY A 481 -4.71 14.20 5.26
N ASP A 482 -5.95 14.54 5.54
CA ASP A 482 -6.99 13.62 5.97
C ASP A 482 -8.04 13.37 4.87
N SER A 483 -9.27 13.01 5.26
CA SER A 483 -10.36 12.71 4.35
C SER A 483 -10.80 13.89 3.48
N ASN A 484 -10.50 15.14 3.88
CA ASN A 484 -10.80 16.33 3.08
C ASN A 484 -9.97 16.42 1.80
N SER A 485 -8.83 15.71 1.75
CA SER A 485 -7.96 15.65 0.57
C SER A 485 -7.57 14.23 0.15
N ASP A 486 -8.10 13.17 0.77
CA ASP A 486 -7.83 11.76 0.41
C ASP A 486 -8.42 11.38 -0.96
N THR A 487 -7.56 11.11 -1.94
CA THR A 487 -7.96 10.68 -3.29
C THR A 487 -8.03 9.16 -3.48
N GLY A 488 -7.91 8.38 -2.40
CA GLY A 488 -8.04 6.92 -2.40
C GLY A 488 -7.05 6.16 -1.51
N GLY A 489 -6.22 6.84 -0.72
CA GLY A 489 -5.23 6.25 0.18
C GLY A 489 -5.87 5.31 1.21
N LYS A 490 -6.94 5.73 1.89
CA LYS A 490 -7.68 4.85 2.80
C LYS A 490 -8.33 3.67 2.09
N SER A 491 -8.83 3.93 0.87
CA SER A 491 -9.43 2.88 0.05
C SER A 491 -8.43 1.81 -0.33
N ALA A 492 -7.20 2.18 -0.70
CA ALA A 492 -6.14 1.26 -1.08
C ALA A 492 -5.61 0.46 0.13
N ALA A 493 -5.40 1.12 1.27
CA ALA A 493 -4.80 0.48 2.44
C ALA A 493 -5.74 -0.45 3.20
N PHE A 494 -7.02 -0.08 3.34
CA PHE A 494 -7.94 -0.74 4.29
C PHE A 494 -9.20 -1.28 3.64
N HIS A 495 -10.11 -0.41 3.22
CA HIS A 495 -11.39 -0.81 2.66
C HIS A 495 -11.84 0.18 1.61
N ARG A 496 -12.30 -0.34 0.47
CA ARG A 496 -12.87 0.47 -0.60
C ARG A 496 -14.05 1.28 -0.08
N ILE A 497 -14.00 2.60 -0.25
CA ILE A 497 -15.15 3.47 0.02
C ILE A 497 -16.20 3.21 -1.07
N PRO A 498 -17.39 2.67 -0.75
CA PRO A 498 -18.39 2.29 -1.74
C PRO A 498 -19.19 3.51 -2.25
N LEU A 499 -20.03 3.25 -3.26
CA LEU A 499 -21.13 4.14 -3.62
C LEU A 499 -22.00 4.45 -2.38
N PRO A 500 -22.60 5.64 -2.29
CA PRO A 500 -22.74 6.66 -3.35
C PRO A 500 -21.56 7.64 -3.50
N ASN A 501 -20.42 7.42 -2.83
CA ASN A 501 -19.24 8.27 -3.01
C ASN A 501 -18.73 8.21 -4.46
N GLY A 502 -18.39 9.36 -5.03
CA GLY A 502 -18.00 9.54 -6.43
C GLY A 502 -19.15 9.49 -7.44
N ASN A 503 -20.41 9.30 -7.04
CA ASN A 503 -21.53 9.10 -7.97
C ASN A 503 -21.86 10.30 -8.87
N THR A 504 -21.55 11.53 -8.47
CA THR A 504 -21.94 12.75 -9.18
C THR A 504 -20.96 13.05 -10.31
N PHE A 505 -19.66 12.87 -10.05
CA PHE A 505 -18.61 13.17 -11.02
C PHE A 505 -18.02 11.90 -11.66
N PHE A 506 -17.50 10.98 -10.84
CA PHE A 506 -16.79 9.79 -11.32
C PHE A 506 -17.72 8.68 -11.81
N GLN A 507 -18.99 8.69 -11.39
CA GLN A 507 -20.00 7.67 -11.69
C GLN A 507 -19.63 6.26 -11.18
N LYS A 508 -18.67 6.18 -10.26
CA LYS A 508 -18.17 4.95 -9.62
C LYS A 508 -17.52 5.28 -8.27
N PRO A 509 -17.28 4.29 -7.40
CA PRO A 509 -16.45 4.48 -6.21
C PRO A 509 -15.10 5.09 -6.57
N SER A 510 -14.85 6.32 -6.13
CA SER A 510 -13.64 7.09 -6.45
C SER A 510 -12.58 7.06 -5.37
N GLY A 511 -12.89 6.46 -4.21
CA GLY A 511 -12.03 6.48 -3.02
C GLY A 511 -11.98 7.82 -2.28
N ARG A 512 -12.79 8.80 -2.69
CA ARG A 512 -12.93 10.10 -2.02
C ARG A 512 -14.11 10.10 -1.04
N TYR A 513 -13.99 10.82 0.07
CA TYR A 513 -15.08 11.05 1.02
C TYR A 513 -16.04 12.14 0.53
N CYS A 514 -16.57 11.97 -0.68
CA CYS A 514 -17.40 12.96 -1.36
C CYS A 514 -18.20 12.29 -2.48
N ASN A 515 -19.28 12.92 -2.94
CA ASN A 515 -20.00 12.51 -4.15
C ASN A 515 -19.26 12.80 -5.47
N GLY A 516 -18.11 13.47 -5.43
CA GLY A 516 -17.29 13.75 -6.59
C GLY A 516 -15.89 14.19 -6.18
N GLU A 517 -15.43 15.30 -6.76
CA GLU A 517 -14.10 15.87 -6.56
C GLU A 517 -13.93 16.58 -5.21
N LEU A 518 -12.69 16.55 -4.70
CA LEU A 518 -12.22 17.24 -3.51
C LEU A 518 -11.56 18.59 -3.88
N ILE A 519 -11.29 19.43 -2.89
CA ILE A 519 -10.59 20.73 -3.11
C ILE A 519 -9.23 20.50 -3.82
N ILE A 520 -8.50 19.46 -3.45
CA ILE A 520 -7.20 19.13 -4.06
C ILE A 520 -7.31 18.76 -5.55
N ASP A 521 -8.42 18.18 -5.99
CA ASP A 521 -8.64 17.85 -7.40
C ASP A 521 -8.78 19.14 -8.21
N PHE A 522 -9.59 20.08 -7.74
CA PHE A 522 -9.74 21.39 -8.38
C PHE A 522 -8.45 22.22 -8.36
N ILE A 523 -7.63 22.10 -7.31
CA ILE A 523 -6.30 22.72 -7.28
C ILE A 523 -5.42 22.14 -8.41
N ALA A 524 -5.36 20.81 -8.55
CA ALA A 524 -4.59 20.17 -9.61
C ALA A 524 -5.07 20.61 -11.00
N GLU A 525 -6.38 20.62 -11.23
CA GLU A 525 -6.97 21.05 -12.50
C GLU A 525 -6.64 22.51 -12.84
N LYS A 526 -6.70 23.41 -11.85
CA LYS A 526 -6.38 24.83 -12.07
C LYS A 526 -4.91 25.04 -12.42
N LEU A 527 -4.03 24.18 -11.92
CA LEU A 527 -2.61 24.14 -12.27
C LEU A 527 -2.33 23.43 -13.61
N GLY A 528 -3.36 22.93 -14.31
CA GLY A 528 -3.22 22.20 -15.56
C GLY A 528 -2.65 20.78 -15.39
N LEU A 529 -2.77 20.21 -14.18
CA LEU A 529 -2.28 18.88 -13.83
C LEU A 529 -3.44 17.87 -13.75
N PRO A 530 -3.18 16.57 -13.97
CA PRO A 530 -4.19 15.53 -13.73
C PRO A 530 -4.50 15.39 -12.23
N HIS A 531 -5.65 14.79 -11.91
CA HIS A 531 -5.97 14.40 -10.53
C HIS A 531 -4.86 13.53 -9.92
N LEU A 532 -4.53 13.80 -8.66
CA LEU A 532 -3.46 13.10 -7.98
C LEU A 532 -3.82 11.64 -7.69
N SER A 533 -2.91 10.74 -8.08
CA SER A 533 -2.96 9.34 -7.68
C SER A 533 -2.64 9.22 -6.18
N ALA A 534 -3.43 8.42 -5.46
CA ALA A 534 -3.11 8.04 -4.09
C ALA A 534 -1.83 7.19 -4.07
N TYR A 535 -0.90 7.48 -3.17
CA TYR A 535 0.41 6.83 -3.14
C TYR A 535 0.32 5.32 -2.90
N LEU A 536 -0.57 4.85 -2.01
CA LEU A 536 -0.74 3.43 -1.72
C LEU A 536 -1.60 2.69 -2.76
N ASP A 537 -2.12 3.39 -3.78
CA ASP A 537 -2.86 2.76 -4.86
C ASP A 537 -1.90 2.22 -5.93
N SER A 538 -1.78 0.90 -6.00
CA SER A 538 -0.88 0.23 -6.94
C SER A 538 -1.52 -0.11 -8.29
N ILE A 539 -2.80 0.24 -8.51
CA ILE A 539 -3.55 -0.17 -9.69
C ILE A 539 -3.85 1.04 -10.59
N GLY A 540 -3.07 1.17 -11.67
CA GLY A 540 -3.33 2.16 -12.72
C GLY A 540 -2.91 3.59 -12.36
N THR A 541 -2.03 3.75 -11.38
CA THR A 541 -1.54 5.06 -10.94
C THR A 541 -0.52 5.69 -11.88
N ASN A 542 -0.49 7.01 -11.84
CA ASN A 542 0.47 7.83 -12.57
C ASN A 542 0.91 8.97 -11.64
N PHE A 543 2.19 8.95 -11.27
CA PHE A 543 2.78 9.91 -10.36
C PHE A 543 3.58 10.99 -11.08
N ARG A 544 3.52 11.07 -12.42
CA ARG A 544 4.32 12.03 -13.21
C ARG A 544 4.22 13.45 -12.69
N HIS A 545 3.03 13.84 -12.25
CA HIS A 545 2.70 15.18 -11.75
C HIS A 545 2.44 15.20 -10.24
N GLY A 546 3.08 14.28 -9.51
CA GLY A 546 3.01 14.20 -8.06
C GLY A 546 2.09 13.10 -7.55
N ALA A 547 1.93 13.05 -6.23
CA ALA A 547 1.26 11.97 -5.51
C ALA A 547 0.50 12.52 -4.30
N ASN A 548 -0.53 11.78 -3.89
CA ASN A 548 -1.30 12.12 -2.71
C ASN A 548 -1.08 11.09 -1.59
N PHE A 549 -0.58 11.55 -0.46
CA PHE A 549 -0.31 10.75 0.75
C PHE A 549 -1.43 10.88 1.79
N ALA A 550 -2.42 11.73 1.57
CA ALA A 550 -3.56 11.90 2.47
C ALA A 550 -4.33 10.59 2.66
N THR A 551 -4.79 10.35 3.89
CA THR A 551 -5.58 9.16 4.24
C THR A 551 -6.73 9.57 5.16
N GLY A 552 -7.95 9.09 4.87
CA GLY A 552 -9.13 9.46 5.65
C GLY A 552 -9.03 9.12 7.14
N GLY A 553 -9.27 10.11 8.00
CA GLY A 553 -9.17 9.96 9.46
C GLY A 553 -7.75 10.09 10.01
N SER A 554 -6.78 10.58 9.23
CA SER A 554 -5.43 10.87 9.69
C SER A 554 -5.36 12.09 10.60
N THR A 555 -4.44 12.03 11.57
CA THR A 555 -4.12 13.09 12.53
C THR A 555 -2.73 13.65 12.27
N ILE A 556 -2.48 14.88 12.71
CA ILE A 556 -1.13 15.47 12.77
C ILE A 556 -0.29 14.68 13.78
N GLN A 557 -0.86 14.41 14.95
CA GLN A 557 -0.17 13.64 15.97
C GLN A 557 -0.12 12.16 15.63
N ARG A 558 0.90 11.47 16.15
CA ARG A 558 0.93 10.00 16.12
C ARG A 558 -0.30 9.43 16.81
N LEU A 559 -0.83 8.38 16.20
CA LEU A 559 -1.94 7.62 16.74
C LEU A 559 -1.56 6.99 18.08
N ASP A 560 -2.43 7.10 19.08
CA ASP A 560 -2.39 6.33 20.33
C ASP A 560 -3.54 5.32 20.39
N ALA A 561 -3.55 4.40 21.36
CA ALA A 561 -4.66 3.46 21.54
C ALA A 561 -6.02 4.11 21.66
N ARG A 562 -6.12 5.29 22.29
CA ARG A 562 -7.40 5.98 22.47
C ARG A 562 -7.95 6.37 21.10
N MET A 563 -7.13 6.95 20.24
CA MET A 563 -7.49 7.31 18.88
C MET A 563 -7.81 6.07 18.03
N PHE A 564 -6.98 5.02 18.11
CA PHE A 564 -7.21 3.79 17.36
C PHE A 564 -8.55 3.15 17.72
N LYS A 565 -8.88 3.11 19.02
CA LYS A 565 -10.15 2.57 19.53
C LYS A 565 -11.39 3.28 18.97
N ILE A 566 -11.27 4.58 18.68
CA ILE A 566 -12.38 5.39 18.15
C ILE A 566 -12.43 5.34 16.61
N GLY A 567 -11.43 4.71 15.96
CA GLY A 567 -11.43 4.40 14.53
C GLY A 567 -10.68 5.39 13.64
N TYR A 568 -9.76 6.18 14.20
CA TYR A 568 -8.86 7.03 13.41
C TYR A 568 -7.83 6.20 12.63
N SER A 569 -7.30 6.81 11.57
CA SER A 569 -6.35 6.14 10.68
C SER A 569 -5.01 5.92 11.39
N PRO A 570 -4.40 4.72 11.28
CA PRO A 570 -3.05 4.49 11.77
C PRO A 570 -1.96 5.13 10.90
N ILE A 571 -2.35 5.78 9.79
CA ILE A 571 -1.46 6.54 8.92
C ILE A 571 -1.52 8.02 9.35
N SER A 572 -0.82 8.37 10.43
CA SER A 572 -0.68 9.78 10.88
C SER A 572 0.23 10.59 9.94
N LEU A 573 0.30 11.91 10.11
CA LEU A 573 1.09 12.79 9.26
C LEU A 573 2.56 12.34 9.17
N ASP A 574 3.18 11.94 10.28
CA ASP A 574 4.56 11.48 10.28
C ASP A 574 4.78 10.20 9.46
N ILE A 575 3.76 9.33 9.38
CA ILE A 575 3.74 8.16 8.50
C ILE A 575 3.60 8.60 7.04
N GLN A 576 2.70 9.54 6.73
CA GLN A 576 2.59 10.11 5.38
C GLN A 576 3.93 10.74 4.91
N LEU A 577 4.68 11.35 5.82
CA LEU A 577 6.02 11.84 5.52
C LEU A 577 7.03 10.72 5.26
N SER A 578 6.99 9.64 6.04
CA SER A 578 7.82 8.45 5.79
C SER A 578 7.49 7.80 4.44
N GLN A 579 6.22 7.81 4.04
CA GLN A 579 5.77 7.37 2.72
C GLN A 579 6.35 8.25 1.60
N PHE A 580 6.33 9.58 1.77
CA PHE A 580 6.94 10.50 0.80
C PHE A 580 8.45 10.31 0.68
N GLU A 581 9.15 10.13 1.80
CA GLU A 581 10.59 9.87 1.80
C GLU A 581 10.92 8.57 1.05
N GLN A 582 10.21 7.49 1.37
CA GLN A 582 10.33 6.22 0.65
C GLN A 582 10.05 6.38 -0.85
N PHE A 583 8.98 7.10 -1.20
CA PHE A 583 8.59 7.37 -2.58
C PHE A 583 9.69 8.11 -3.35
N LYS A 584 10.20 9.20 -2.76
CA LYS A 584 11.27 10.01 -3.35
C LYS A 584 12.57 9.23 -3.48
N GLU A 585 12.98 8.48 -2.45
CA GLU A 585 14.17 7.63 -2.48
C GLU A 585 14.08 6.59 -3.59
N ARG A 586 12.96 5.84 -3.64
CA ARG A 586 12.75 4.79 -4.63
C ARG A 586 12.78 5.33 -6.06
N ILE A 587 12.18 6.49 -6.31
CA ILE A 587 12.26 7.16 -7.61
C ILE A 587 13.70 7.51 -7.96
N ASN A 588 14.44 8.13 -7.04
CA ASN A 588 15.83 8.50 -7.29
C ASN A 588 16.71 7.27 -7.58
N GLU A 589 16.49 6.15 -6.89
CA GLU A 589 17.14 4.88 -7.20
C GLU A 589 16.82 4.38 -8.61
N LEU A 590 15.55 4.36 -8.98
CA LEU A 590 15.11 3.93 -10.32
C LEU A 590 15.73 4.80 -11.44
N TYR A 591 15.83 6.11 -11.23
CA TYR A 591 16.51 7.00 -12.18
C TYR A 591 18.01 6.70 -12.29
N LYS A 592 18.69 6.37 -11.18
CA LYS A 592 20.10 5.95 -11.19
C LYS A 592 20.31 4.61 -11.87
N GLU A 593 19.35 3.69 -11.73
CA GLU A 593 19.36 2.34 -12.32
C GLU A 593 19.00 2.31 -13.81
N GLY A 594 18.62 3.44 -14.40
CA GLY A 594 18.24 3.51 -15.82
C GLY A 594 16.86 2.92 -16.10
N VAL A 595 15.89 3.22 -15.25
CA VAL A 595 14.48 2.77 -15.39
C VAL A 595 13.94 2.93 -16.82
N ASN A 596 13.19 1.92 -17.28
CA ASN A 596 12.57 1.89 -18.61
C ASN A 596 11.68 3.14 -18.82
N SER A 597 11.75 3.72 -20.02
CA SER A 597 10.91 4.82 -20.51
C SER A 597 9.42 4.74 -20.12
N ASN A 598 8.78 3.56 -20.19
CA ASN A 598 7.35 3.40 -19.87
C ASN A 598 7.03 3.63 -18.38
N ILE A 599 7.95 3.25 -17.49
CA ILE A 599 7.82 3.50 -16.05
C ILE A 599 8.26 4.94 -15.77
N LYS A 600 9.37 5.38 -16.36
CA LYS A 600 9.92 6.73 -16.24
C LYS A 600 8.90 7.82 -16.59
N SER A 601 8.06 7.61 -17.61
CA SER A 601 7.02 8.56 -18.00
C SER A 601 5.90 8.73 -16.97
N LYS A 602 5.77 7.79 -16.02
CA LYS A 602 4.77 7.81 -14.94
C LYS A 602 5.34 8.26 -13.60
N LEU A 603 6.63 8.60 -13.54
CA LEU A 603 7.29 9.05 -12.32
C LEU A 603 7.65 10.53 -12.40
N PRO A 604 7.61 11.27 -11.27
CA PRO A 604 8.22 12.59 -11.18
C PRO A 604 9.68 12.52 -11.59
N ARG A 605 10.21 13.62 -12.13
CA ARG A 605 11.65 13.76 -12.33
C ARG A 605 12.29 14.18 -11.01
N PRO A 606 13.55 13.78 -10.72
CA PRO A 606 14.25 14.19 -9.50
C PRO A 606 14.23 15.71 -9.24
N GLU A 607 14.30 16.53 -10.28
CA GLU A 607 14.22 17.99 -10.19
C GLU A 607 12.82 18.53 -9.86
N ASP A 608 11.75 17.77 -10.15
CA ASP A 608 10.37 18.18 -9.90
C ASP A 608 10.10 18.31 -8.40
N PHE A 609 10.75 17.49 -7.54
CA PHE A 609 10.58 17.56 -6.08
C PHE A 609 10.91 18.94 -5.49
N SER A 610 11.91 19.63 -6.04
CA SER A 610 12.30 20.97 -5.57
C SER A 610 11.44 22.11 -6.10
N GLN A 611 10.67 21.84 -7.16
CA GLN A 611 9.82 22.80 -7.86
C GLN A 611 8.33 22.57 -7.60
N ALA A 612 7.97 21.47 -6.94
CA ALA A 612 6.59 21.08 -6.68
C ALA A 612 5.89 21.97 -5.63
N LEU A 613 4.57 21.99 -5.71
CA LEU A 613 3.71 22.51 -4.65
C LEU A 613 3.42 21.40 -3.63
N TYR A 614 3.63 21.70 -2.35
CA TYR A 614 3.32 20.80 -1.24
C TYR A 614 2.08 21.32 -0.51
N THR A 615 1.01 20.52 -0.43
CA THR A 615 -0.25 20.93 0.18
C THR A 615 -0.55 20.14 1.45
N PHE A 616 -1.13 20.80 2.46
CA PHE A 616 -1.59 20.19 3.70
C PHE A 616 -3.05 20.54 3.95
N ASP A 617 -3.91 19.55 4.17
CA ASP A 617 -5.28 19.69 4.71
C ASP A 617 -5.48 18.65 5.82
N ILE A 618 -5.11 19.02 7.04
CA ILE A 618 -5.02 18.11 8.20
C ILE A 618 -5.17 18.87 9.53
N GLY A 619 -5.58 18.15 10.58
CA GLY A 619 -5.74 18.66 11.94
C GLY A 619 -7.18 18.63 12.43
N GLN A 620 -8.16 18.45 11.53
CA GLN A 620 -9.56 18.32 11.90
C GLN A 620 -9.78 17.10 12.81
N ASN A 621 -9.16 15.96 12.49
CA ASN A 621 -9.29 14.74 13.29
C ASN A 621 -8.62 14.83 14.67
N ASP A 622 -7.55 15.62 14.82
CA ASP A 622 -6.92 15.86 16.12
C ASP A 622 -7.89 16.59 17.06
N LEU A 623 -8.60 17.60 16.55
CA LEU A 623 -9.59 18.35 17.31
C LEU A 623 -10.86 17.51 17.57
N ASP A 624 -11.36 16.79 16.56
CA ASP A 624 -12.48 15.86 16.72
C ASP A 624 -12.21 14.80 17.80
N CYS A 625 -10.98 14.27 17.84
CA CYS A 625 -10.57 13.35 18.90
C CYS A 625 -10.55 14.04 20.27
N ALA A 626 -10.06 15.28 20.35
CA ALA A 626 -10.04 16.05 21.60
C ALA A 626 -11.48 16.28 22.10
N PHE A 627 -12.42 16.64 21.23
CA PHE A 627 -13.82 16.87 21.60
C PHE A 627 -14.50 15.62 22.18
N LYS A 628 -14.14 14.44 21.66
CA LYS A 628 -14.68 13.16 22.10
C LYS A 628 -14.07 12.62 23.41
N SER A 629 -12.90 13.11 23.80
CA SER A 629 -12.10 12.50 24.89
C SER A 629 -11.63 13.46 25.97
N MET A 630 -11.82 14.78 25.80
CA MET A 630 -11.29 15.82 26.67
C MET A 630 -12.35 16.89 26.97
N THR A 631 -12.11 17.68 28.02
CA THR A 631 -12.82 18.94 28.25
C THR A 631 -12.37 20.01 27.26
N GLU A 632 -13.18 21.05 27.02
CA GLU A 632 -12.81 22.18 26.14
C GLU A 632 -11.47 22.81 26.53
N LYS A 633 -11.23 23.01 27.83
CA LYS A 633 -9.95 23.52 28.34
C LYS A 633 -8.78 22.62 27.97
N GLN A 634 -8.92 21.31 28.18
CA GLN A 634 -7.88 20.33 27.84
C GLN A 634 -7.65 20.25 26.32
N ALA A 635 -8.71 20.39 25.51
CA ALA A 635 -8.58 20.45 24.06
C ALA A 635 -7.75 21.67 23.63
N ILE A 636 -8.02 22.86 24.19
CA ILE A 636 -7.20 24.07 23.96
C ILE A 636 -5.75 23.86 24.40
N GLU A 637 -5.53 23.27 25.58
CA GLU A 637 -4.18 22.99 26.11
C GLU A 637 -3.40 21.98 25.26
N SER A 638 -4.07 21.17 24.44
CA SER A 638 -3.43 20.22 23.51
C SER A 638 -2.94 20.86 22.20
N VAL A 639 -3.52 21.99 21.78
CA VAL A 639 -3.22 22.65 20.49
C VAL A 639 -1.73 22.94 20.28
N PRO A 640 -0.97 23.48 21.25
CA PRO A 640 0.45 23.75 21.05
C PRO A 640 1.26 22.51 20.66
N GLY A 641 0.93 21.35 21.24
CA GLY A 641 1.59 20.08 20.93
C GLY A 641 1.31 19.62 19.50
N ILE A 642 0.06 19.78 19.04
CA ILE A 642 -0.35 19.47 17.66
C ILE A 642 0.41 20.38 16.67
N ILE A 643 0.39 21.70 16.89
CA ILE A 643 1.03 22.67 16.00
C ILE A 643 2.55 22.51 15.96
N ASN A 644 3.19 22.17 17.08
CA ASN A 644 4.63 21.89 17.09
C ASN A 644 4.96 20.65 16.24
N GLN A 645 4.18 19.57 16.33
CA GLN A 645 4.38 18.40 15.48
C GLN A 645 4.18 18.73 13.99
N PHE A 646 3.17 19.54 13.66
CA PHE A 646 2.99 20.05 12.29
C PHE A 646 4.20 20.88 11.81
N ALA A 647 4.75 21.77 12.64
CA ALA A 647 5.93 22.55 12.28
C ALA A 647 7.15 21.65 12.00
N GLN A 648 7.35 20.58 12.79
CA GLN A 648 8.39 19.59 12.53
C GLN A 648 8.14 18.84 11.21
N ALA A 649 6.89 18.57 10.85
CA ALA A 649 6.53 17.94 9.57
C ALA A 649 6.95 18.81 8.38
N VAL A 650 6.65 20.12 8.41
CA VAL A 650 7.08 21.07 7.36
C VAL A 650 8.61 21.15 7.30
N LYS A 651 9.29 21.22 8.44
CA LYS A 651 10.76 21.19 8.51
C LYS A 651 11.35 19.91 7.91
N ARG A 652 10.75 18.74 8.17
CA ARG A 652 11.18 17.46 7.59
C ARG A 652 11.06 17.48 6.07
N LEU A 653 9.96 17.96 5.50
CA LEU A 653 9.83 18.12 4.04
C LEU A 653 10.80 19.16 3.46
N HIS A 654 11.04 20.27 4.15
CA HIS A 654 12.03 21.27 3.72
C HIS A 654 13.44 20.68 3.63
N ASN A 655 13.83 19.87 4.62
CA ASN A 655 15.08 19.10 4.59
C ASN A 655 15.11 18.10 3.43
N GLN A 656 13.94 17.60 3.01
CA GLN A 656 13.77 16.79 1.80
C GLN A 656 13.66 17.64 0.52
N GLY A 657 14.02 18.92 0.52
CA GLY A 657 14.06 19.75 -0.68
C GLY A 657 12.73 20.41 -1.08
N ALA A 658 11.66 20.25 -0.31
CA ALA A 658 10.42 20.97 -0.55
C ALA A 658 10.60 22.48 -0.33
N ARG A 659 10.02 23.31 -1.21
CA ARG A 659 10.22 24.76 -1.18
C ARG A 659 8.94 25.58 -1.20
N THR A 660 7.87 25.11 -1.81
CA THR A 660 6.59 25.85 -1.84
C THR A 660 5.52 25.05 -1.12
N PHE A 661 4.88 25.67 -0.13
CA PHE A 661 3.88 25.00 0.71
C PHE A 661 2.57 25.79 0.73
N TRP A 662 1.44 25.11 0.59
CA TRP A 662 0.12 25.62 0.93
C TRP A 662 -0.41 24.86 2.14
N ILE A 663 -0.61 25.58 3.23
CA ILE A 663 -0.96 25.04 4.54
C ILE A 663 -2.39 25.48 4.82
N HIS A 664 -3.34 24.57 4.64
CA HIS A 664 -4.74 24.83 4.93
C HIS A 664 -4.97 24.78 6.44
N ASN A 665 -5.70 25.76 6.94
CA ASN A 665 -6.20 25.73 8.31
C ASN A 665 -7.42 24.81 8.42
N THR A 666 -7.85 24.47 9.64
CA THR A 666 -9.04 23.62 9.81
C THR A 666 -10.33 24.38 9.54
N GLY A 667 -11.37 23.69 9.07
CA GLY A 667 -12.68 24.28 8.82
C GLY A 667 -13.45 24.65 10.10
N PRO A 668 -14.66 25.25 9.97
CA PRO A 668 -15.52 25.53 11.11
C PRO A 668 -16.17 24.25 11.64
N ILE A 669 -15.46 23.52 12.52
CA ILE A 669 -15.87 22.20 13.01
C ILE A 669 -17.22 22.25 13.75
N GLY A 670 -17.50 23.32 14.48
CA GLY A 670 -18.79 23.52 15.15
C GLY A 670 -19.97 23.67 14.18
N CYS A 671 -19.73 23.84 12.88
CA CYS A 671 -20.76 23.86 11.84
C CYS A 671 -20.95 22.52 11.14
N LEU A 672 -20.18 21.48 11.48
CA LEU A 672 -20.39 20.15 10.88
C LEU A 672 -21.73 19.59 11.36
N PRO A 673 -22.60 19.10 10.45
CA PRO A 673 -23.90 18.58 10.86
C PRO A 673 -23.85 17.50 11.93
N PHE A 674 -22.85 16.61 11.91
CA PHE A 674 -22.71 15.59 12.95
C PHE A 674 -22.38 16.18 14.32
N GLU A 675 -21.49 17.16 14.40
CA GLU A 675 -21.18 17.83 15.67
C GLU A 675 -22.41 18.54 16.24
N VAL A 676 -23.17 19.25 15.39
CA VAL A 676 -24.41 19.95 15.79
C VAL A 676 -25.48 18.96 16.31
N LEU A 677 -25.52 17.74 15.76
CA LEU A 677 -26.47 16.70 16.18
C LEU A 677 -26.01 15.93 17.41
N ASP A 678 -24.70 15.72 17.59
CA ASP A 678 -24.11 15.00 18.71
C ASP A 678 -24.12 15.83 20.01
N TYR A 679 -24.03 17.17 19.89
CA TYR A 679 -24.10 18.12 21.00
C TYR A 679 -25.39 18.97 20.91
N PRO A 680 -26.55 18.44 21.35
CA PRO A 680 -27.83 19.11 21.16
C PRO A 680 -27.86 20.51 21.79
N GLN A 681 -28.42 21.45 21.02
CA GLN A 681 -28.44 22.89 21.26
C GLN A 681 -28.71 23.26 22.73
N GLN A 682 -27.67 23.64 23.45
CA GLN A 682 -27.82 24.59 24.54
C GLN A 682 -27.99 25.95 23.86
N HIS A 683 -29.15 26.60 24.03
CA HIS A 683 -29.52 27.83 23.30
C HIS A 683 -28.45 28.95 23.36
N GLU A 684 -27.53 28.89 24.33
CA GLU A 684 -26.44 29.86 24.53
C GLU A 684 -25.12 29.50 23.81
N ASN A 685 -24.89 28.23 23.41
CA ASN A 685 -23.64 27.76 22.79
C ASN A 685 -23.71 27.65 21.26
N VAL A 686 -24.61 28.40 20.61
CA VAL A 686 -24.66 28.47 19.14
C VAL A 686 -24.46 29.89 18.65
N ASP A 687 -23.88 30.04 17.46
CA ASP A 687 -23.78 31.31 16.76
C ASP A 687 -25.03 31.61 15.90
N GLN A 688 -25.01 32.73 15.20
CA GLN A 688 -26.11 33.18 14.33
C GLN A 688 -26.42 32.24 13.15
N ASN A 689 -25.49 31.35 12.81
CA ASN A 689 -25.64 30.35 11.76
C ASN A 689 -26.09 28.99 12.31
N GLY A 690 -26.22 28.85 13.63
CA GLY A 690 -26.55 27.61 14.32
C GLY A 690 -25.35 26.71 14.60
N CYS A 691 -24.12 27.19 14.38
CA CYS A 691 -22.90 26.43 14.65
C CYS A 691 -22.53 26.48 16.14
N LEU A 692 -21.96 25.40 16.66
CA LEU A 692 -21.49 25.32 18.04
C LEU A 692 -20.31 26.28 18.28
N ARG A 693 -20.51 27.24 19.18
CA ARG A 693 -19.52 28.31 19.43
C ARG A 693 -18.25 27.74 20.05
N SER A 694 -18.37 26.91 21.08
CA SER A 694 -17.20 26.38 21.78
C SER A 694 -16.27 25.54 20.89
N LEU A 695 -16.82 24.70 20.01
CA LEU A 695 -16.00 23.95 19.05
C LEU A 695 -15.32 24.86 18.02
N ASN A 696 -16.02 25.89 17.55
CA ASN A 696 -15.45 26.89 16.64
C ASN A 696 -14.39 27.76 17.31
N GLU A 697 -14.51 28.07 18.60
CA GLU A 697 -13.48 28.77 19.39
C GLU A 697 -12.18 27.95 19.46
N ILE A 698 -12.28 26.64 19.68
CA ILE A 698 -11.10 25.75 19.68
C ILE A 698 -10.49 25.65 18.26
N ALA A 699 -11.32 25.54 17.23
CA ALA A 699 -10.86 25.57 15.84
C ALA A 699 -10.15 26.90 15.50
N HIS A 700 -10.66 28.03 15.99
CA HIS A 700 -10.02 29.34 15.85
C HIS A 700 -8.67 29.40 16.55
N GLU A 701 -8.57 28.86 17.77
CA GLU A 701 -7.31 28.84 18.52
C GLU A 701 -6.25 27.98 17.80
N PHE A 702 -6.65 26.81 17.29
CA PHE A 702 -5.82 26.00 16.41
C PHE A 702 -5.36 26.78 15.17
N ASN A 703 -6.29 27.43 14.47
CA ASN A 703 -6.01 28.19 13.26
C ASN A 703 -5.11 29.41 13.50
N ARG A 704 -5.24 30.06 14.67
CA ARG A 704 -4.40 31.18 15.11
C ARG A 704 -2.97 30.71 15.35
N GLN A 705 -2.79 29.67 16.16
CA GLN A 705 -1.46 29.10 16.43
C GLN A 705 -0.81 28.52 15.16
N LEU A 706 -1.58 27.89 14.27
CA LEU A 706 -1.10 27.44 12.98
C LEU A 706 -0.58 28.62 12.14
N LYS A 707 -1.34 29.72 12.06
CA LYS A 707 -0.92 30.92 11.33
C LYS A 707 0.38 31.50 11.89
N ASP A 708 0.48 31.63 13.21
CA ASP A 708 1.70 32.09 13.88
C ASP A 708 2.88 31.17 13.53
N SER A 709 2.67 29.84 13.56
CA SER A 709 3.67 28.85 13.19
C SER A 709 4.12 28.98 11.73
N VAL A 710 3.21 29.21 10.78
CA VAL A 710 3.56 29.47 9.37
C VAL A 710 4.41 30.73 9.22
N ILE A 711 4.12 31.79 9.98
CA ILE A 711 4.94 33.02 9.99
C ILE A 711 6.34 32.72 10.53
N GLN A 712 6.47 31.92 11.60
CA GLN A 712 7.78 31.49 12.11
C GLN A 712 8.55 30.65 11.10
N LEU A 713 7.88 29.71 10.42
CA LEU A 713 8.49 28.87 9.38
C LEU A 713 9.03 29.70 8.21
N ARG A 714 8.35 30.78 7.80
CA ARG A 714 8.87 31.72 6.78
C ARG A 714 10.16 32.40 7.22
N MET A 715 10.23 32.83 8.47
CA MET A 715 11.42 33.49 9.01
C MET A 715 12.57 32.48 9.15
N GLN A 716 12.26 31.24 9.51
CA GLN A 716 13.24 30.16 9.68
C GLN A 716 13.79 29.66 8.34
N PHE A 717 12.95 29.61 7.29
CA PHE A 717 13.28 29.07 5.97
C PHE A 717 13.10 30.14 4.89
N PRO A 718 14.04 31.11 4.77
CA PRO A 718 13.93 32.19 3.78
C PRO A 718 14.04 31.71 2.32
N ASP A 719 14.51 30.47 2.10
CA ASP A 719 14.54 29.82 0.78
C ASP A 719 13.23 29.10 0.44
N ALA A 720 12.25 29.07 1.35
CA ALA A 720 10.93 28.47 1.16
C ALA A 720 9.81 29.52 1.16
N ALA A 721 8.66 29.14 0.60
CA ALA A 721 7.44 29.94 0.56
C ALA A 721 6.25 29.22 1.22
N PRO A 722 6.22 29.11 2.57
CA PRO A 722 5.02 28.66 3.28
C PRO A 722 3.86 29.65 3.16
N THR A 723 2.75 29.23 2.58
CA THR A 723 1.52 30.03 2.42
C THR A 723 0.44 29.49 3.34
N TYR A 724 -0.14 30.35 4.17
CA TYR A 724 -1.30 30.00 5.00
C TYR A 724 -2.56 30.19 4.17
N VAL A 725 -3.44 29.19 4.15
CA VAL A 725 -4.69 29.21 3.40
C VAL A 725 -5.86 29.11 4.38
N ASP A 726 -6.68 30.16 4.44
CA ASP A 726 -7.81 30.28 5.36
C ASP A 726 -9.07 29.59 4.82
N ILE A 727 -9.03 28.25 4.86
CA ILE A 727 -10.18 27.38 4.56
C ILE A 727 -11.34 27.64 5.51
N TYR A 728 -11.07 27.95 6.78
CA TYR A 728 -12.10 28.29 7.76
C TYR A 728 -13.02 29.39 7.24
N SER A 729 -12.45 30.54 6.88
CA SER A 729 -13.22 31.71 6.44
C SER A 729 -13.98 31.43 5.15
N ALA A 730 -13.38 30.69 4.21
CA ALA A 730 -14.07 30.27 2.98
C ALA A 730 -15.29 29.38 3.30
N LYS A 731 -15.10 28.32 4.08
CA LYS A 731 -16.15 27.38 4.49
C LYS A 731 -17.25 28.08 5.31
N TYR A 732 -16.88 28.90 6.29
CA TYR A 732 -17.83 29.63 7.13
C TYR A 732 -18.64 30.68 6.35
N SER A 733 -18.02 31.36 5.37
CA SER A 733 -18.72 32.28 4.48
C SER A 733 -19.75 31.56 3.60
N LEU A 734 -19.43 30.36 3.11
CA LEU A 734 -20.37 29.54 2.34
C LEU A 734 -21.58 29.15 3.18
N ILE A 735 -21.36 28.73 4.43
CA ILE A 735 -22.41 28.37 5.39
C ILE A 735 -23.31 29.58 5.68
N SER A 736 -22.70 30.73 5.99
CA SER A 736 -23.42 31.95 6.35
C SER A 736 -24.30 32.49 5.22
N HIS A 737 -23.91 32.24 3.96
CA HIS A 737 -24.62 32.73 2.77
C HIS A 737 -25.13 31.58 1.89
N ALA A 738 -25.39 30.41 2.47
CA ALA A 738 -25.72 29.18 1.74
C ALA A 738 -26.85 29.37 0.72
N LYS A 739 -27.97 29.96 1.17
CA LYS A 739 -29.14 30.21 0.30
C LYS A 739 -28.83 31.13 -0.88
N HIS A 740 -27.99 32.15 -0.66
CA HIS A 740 -27.57 33.07 -1.72
C HIS A 740 -26.73 32.35 -2.79
N HIS A 741 -25.95 31.34 -2.38
CA HIS A 741 -25.13 30.53 -3.28
C HIS A 741 -25.85 29.28 -3.82
N GLY A 742 -27.16 29.15 -3.61
CA GLY A 742 -27.97 28.03 -4.13
C GLY A 742 -27.96 26.76 -3.28
N PHE A 743 -27.40 26.81 -2.08
CA PHE A 743 -27.42 25.70 -1.12
C PHE A 743 -28.64 25.80 -0.21
N ALA A 744 -29.30 24.68 0.04
CA ALA A 744 -30.57 24.63 0.76
C ALA A 744 -30.39 24.78 2.28
N ASN A 745 -30.05 23.69 2.98
CA ASN A 745 -29.84 23.67 4.42
C ASN A 745 -28.33 23.68 4.73
N PRO A 746 -27.77 24.77 5.29
CA PRO A 746 -26.33 24.87 5.56
C PRO A 746 -25.80 23.86 6.58
N LEU A 747 -26.65 23.44 7.53
CA LEU A 747 -26.32 22.46 8.56
C LEU A 747 -26.99 21.09 8.29
N GLY A 748 -27.50 20.88 7.08
CA GLY A 748 -27.98 19.59 6.60
C GLY A 748 -26.89 18.83 5.85
N TYR A 749 -27.10 17.53 5.68
CA TYR A 749 -26.24 16.68 4.87
C TYR A 749 -27.06 15.82 3.91
N CYS A 750 -26.45 15.47 2.77
CA CYS A 750 -27.17 14.86 1.66
C CYS A 750 -27.37 13.35 1.83
N CYS A 751 -26.43 12.66 2.46
CA CYS A 751 -26.37 11.21 2.42
C CYS A 751 -26.10 10.64 3.81
N GLY A 752 -26.71 9.48 4.09
CA GLY A 752 -26.60 8.84 5.41
C GLY A 752 -27.64 9.34 6.40
N HIS A 753 -27.62 8.73 7.58
CA HIS A 753 -28.41 9.11 8.74
C HIS A 753 -27.52 9.09 9.97
N HIS A 754 -27.54 10.20 10.72
CA HIS A 754 -26.78 10.38 11.95
C HIS A 754 -26.96 9.21 12.92
N ARG A 755 -25.84 8.67 13.43
CA ARG A 755 -25.75 7.49 14.32
C ARG A 755 -26.37 6.18 13.82
N ASP A 756 -27.04 6.19 12.67
CA ASP A 756 -27.77 5.04 12.14
C ASP A 756 -27.07 4.37 10.96
N ASN A 757 -26.67 5.15 9.95
CA ASN A 757 -26.05 4.63 8.74
C ASN A 757 -25.20 5.71 8.03
N LEU A 758 -23.88 5.61 8.13
CA LEU A 758 -22.96 6.49 7.39
C LEU A 758 -23.07 6.21 5.88
N CYS A 759 -22.82 7.21 5.04
CA CYS A 759 -22.90 7.08 3.57
C CYS A 759 -22.15 5.88 2.99
N TRP A 760 -21.03 5.53 3.59
CA TRP A 760 -20.13 4.46 3.12
C TRP A 760 -20.33 3.14 3.86
N ARG A 761 -21.30 3.04 4.79
CA ARG A 761 -21.60 1.80 5.51
C ARG A 761 -22.86 1.17 4.95
N LYS A 762 -22.82 -0.16 4.80
CA LYS A 762 -24.01 -0.98 4.62
C LYS A 762 -24.46 -1.42 6.00
N LYS A 763 -25.75 -1.28 6.28
CA LYS A 763 -26.36 -1.79 7.51
C LYS A 763 -27.20 -3.00 7.16
N THR A 764 -26.95 -4.13 7.82
CA THR A 764 -27.84 -5.29 7.72
C THR A 764 -28.99 -5.10 8.68
N SER A 765 -30.21 -4.98 8.16
CA SER A 765 -31.45 -4.91 8.93
C SER A 765 -32.37 -6.04 8.46
N ASN A 766 -32.82 -6.90 9.39
CA ASN A 766 -33.66 -8.07 9.09
C ASN A 766 -33.13 -8.97 7.96
N GLY A 767 -31.80 -9.17 7.89
CA GLY A 767 -31.15 -9.99 6.86
C GLY A 767 -31.02 -9.33 5.49
N THR A 768 -31.44 -8.06 5.33
CA THR A 768 -31.29 -7.28 4.09
C THR A 768 -30.23 -6.19 4.29
N GLU A 769 -29.29 -6.07 3.35
CA GLU A 769 -28.35 -4.93 3.32
C GLU A 769 -29.09 -3.68 2.87
N ILE A 770 -29.14 -2.67 3.75
CA ILE A 770 -29.64 -1.33 3.45
C ILE A 770 -28.43 -0.40 3.31
N SER A 771 -28.30 0.22 2.14
CA SER A 771 -27.31 1.28 1.89
C SER A 771 -27.99 2.63 2.08
N ALA A 772 -27.26 3.61 2.63
CA ALA A 772 -27.75 4.98 2.69
C ALA A 772 -27.97 5.51 1.27
N THR A 773 -29.17 6.00 0.97
CA THR A 773 -29.46 6.65 -0.30
C THR A 773 -29.06 8.13 -0.20
N PRO A 774 -28.43 8.69 -1.25
CA PRO A 774 -28.16 10.12 -1.29
C PRO A 774 -29.45 10.90 -1.53
N CYS A 775 -29.44 12.17 -1.12
CA CYS A 775 -30.49 13.13 -1.43
C CYS A 775 -30.67 13.29 -2.96
N SER A 776 -31.85 13.73 -3.39
CA SER A 776 -32.19 13.85 -4.81
C SER A 776 -31.39 14.91 -5.57
N ASN A 777 -30.85 15.92 -4.88
CA ASN A 777 -30.03 16.96 -5.48
C ASN A 777 -28.77 17.25 -4.64
N PRO A 778 -27.70 16.46 -4.79
CA PRO A 778 -26.45 16.67 -4.06
C PRO A 778 -25.80 18.04 -4.29
N SER A 779 -26.05 18.67 -5.44
CA SER A 779 -25.50 20.01 -5.77
C SER A 779 -26.08 21.13 -4.91
N ALA A 780 -27.23 20.90 -4.24
CA ALA A 780 -27.84 21.86 -3.32
C ALA A 780 -27.43 21.65 -1.85
N SER A 781 -26.54 20.70 -1.56
CA SER A 781 -26.07 20.38 -0.21
C SER A 781 -24.64 20.84 0.01
N ILE A 782 -24.35 21.50 1.13
CA ILE A 782 -22.97 21.83 1.53
C ILE A 782 -22.27 20.55 2.00
N SER A 783 -22.84 19.88 2.99
CA SER A 783 -22.29 18.62 3.50
C SER A 783 -22.82 17.43 2.73
N TRP A 784 -21.92 16.53 2.36
CA TRP A 784 -22.24 15.25 1.75
C TRP A 784 -22.79 14.27 2.77
N ASP A 785 -22.06 14.04 3.86
CA ASP A 785 -22.30 12.92 4.78
C ASP A 785 -22.37 13.32 6.27
N GLY A 786 -22.41 14.62 6.54
CA GLY A 786 -22.43 15.19 7.89
C GLY A 786 -21.06 15.64 8.40
N ILE A 787 -19.98 15.30 7.69
CA ILE A 787 -18.61 15.72 8.00
C ILE A 787 -17.97 16.37 6.76
N HIS A 788 -18.03 15.66 5.62
CA HIS A 788 -17.34 16.06 4.41
C HIS A 788 -18.22 16.92 3.52
N TYR A 789 -17.59 17.74 2.69
CA TYR A 789 -18.28 18.63 1.76
C TYR A 789 -18.69 17.88 0.49
N SER A 790 -19.80 18.29 -0.11
CA SER A 790 -20.20 17.81 -1.43
C SER A 790 -19.26 18.34 -2.52
N HIS A 791 -19.30 17.72 -3.69
CA HIS A 791 -18.52 18.15 -4.86
C HIS A 791 -18.79 19.62 -5.21
N ALA A 792 -20.05 20.06 -5.15
CA ALA A 792 -20.44 21.44 -5.43
C ALA A 792 -19.87 22.42 -4.39
N ALA A 793 -19.87 22.03 -3.11
CA ALA A 793 -19.29 22.85 -2.04
C ALA A 793 -17.77 22.89 -2.10
N ASN A 794 -17.12 21.76 -2.43
CA ASN A 794 -15.67 21.70 -2.66
C ASN A 794 -15.26 22.61 -3.82
N LEU A 795 -16.00 22.62 -4.93
CA LEU A 795 -15.74 23.53 -6.04
C LEU A 795 -15.82 25.00 -5.61
N TRP A 796 -16.86 25.36 -4.86
CA TRP A 796 -17.02 26.73 -4.37
C TRP A 796 -15.84 27.16 -3.49
N VAL A 797 -15.44 26.30 -2.54
CA VAL A 797 -14.32 26.59 -1.63
C VAL A 797 -13.00 26.64 -2.40
N ALA A 798 -12.76 25.70 -3.32
CA ALA A 798 -11.56 25.67 -4.14
C ALA A 798 -11.40 26.94 -4.97
N ASN A 799 -12.48 27.46 -5.57
CA ASN A 799 -12.43 28.73 -6.30
C ASN A 799 -12.00 29.89 -5.40
N LYS A 800 -12.46 29.95 -4.14
CA LYS A 800 -12.01 30.99 -3.19
C LYS A 800 -10.54 30.88 -2.82
N VAL A 801 -10.04 29.65 -2.66
CA VAL A 801 -8.61 29.38 -2.44
C VAL A 801 -7.78 29.81 -3.65
N LEU A 802 -8.21 29.42 -4.84
CA LEU A 802 -7.48 29.65 -6.10
C LEU A 802 -7.50 31.11 -6.56
N ASP A 803 -8.53 31.88 -6.20
CA ASP A 803 -8.55 33.34 -6.38
C ASP A 803 -7.55 34.05 -5.46
N GLY A 804 -6.92 33.34 -4.52
CA GLY A 804 -5.91 33.87 -3.60
C GLY A 804 -6.46 34.74 -2.47
N LEU A 805 -7.77 35.03 -2.47
CA LEU A 805 -8.43 35.98 -1.56
C LEU A 805 -8.38 35.58 -0.09
N VAL A 806 -8.12 34.30 0.18
CA VAL A 806 -8.07 33.73 1.54
C VAL A 806 -6.67 33.24 1.92
N SER A 807 -5.61 33.66 1.21
CA SER A 807 -4.24 33.27 1.53
C SER A 807 -3.39 34.41 2.07
N ASP A 808 -2.46 34.05 2.95
CA ASP A 808 -1.45 34.94 3.52
C ASP A 808 -0.08 34.30 3.26
N PRO A 809 0.86 34.97 2.58
CA PRO A 809 0.62 36.16 1.76
C PRO A 809 -0.31 35.83 0.58
N LEU A 810 -0.90 36.85 -0.04
CA LEU A 810 -1.69 36.66 -1.27
C LEU A 810 -0.83 35.90 -2.32
N PRO A 811 -1.31 34.77 -2.89
CA PRO A 811 -0.53 34.02 -3.86
C PRO A 811 -0.48 34.81 -5.17
N LEU A 812 0.66 34.78 -5.86
CA LEU A 812 0.79 35.35 -7.20
C LEU A 812 0.16 34.43 -8.26
N LEU A 813 -1.11 34.05 -8.10
CA LEU A 813 -1.88 33.35 -9.14
C LEU A 813 -2.78 34.36 -9.83
N LYS A 814 -2.36 34.90 -10.98
CA LYS A 814 -3.26 35.75 -11.78
C LYS A 814 -4.35 34.89 -12.40
N HIS A 815 -5.60 35.35 -12.26
CA HIS A 815 -6.76 34.83 -12.97
C HIS A 815 -6.44 34.63 -14.45
N ALA A 816 -6.46 33.38 -14.93
CA ALA A 816 -6.67 33.10 -16.34
C ALA A 816 -8.10 33.56 -16.67
N THR A 817 -8.25 34.82 -17.06
CA THR A 817 -9.50 35.34 -17.62
C THR A 817 -9.61 34.87 -19.07
N GLY A 818 -10.62 34.03 -19.32
CA GLY A 818 -11.38 33.92 -20.58
C GLY A 818 -10.61 33.68 -21.86
#